data_AF-A0A928SZM0-F1
#
_entry.id   AF-A0A928SZM0-F1
#
_cell.length_a   1.000
_cell.length_b   1.000
_cell.length_c   1.000
_cell.angle_alpha   90.00
_cell.angle_beta   90.00
_cell.angle_gamma   90.00
#
_symmetry.space_group_name_H-M   'P 1'
#
loop_
_entity.id
_entity.type
_entity.pdbx_description
1 polymer ?
#
loop_
_entity_poly.entity_id
_entity_poly.type
_entity_poly.pdbx_seq_one_letter_code
_entity_poly.pdbx_strand_id
1 'polypeptide(L)'
;MSRAARAFTIVVLALLGVACGGSSGSPPRVASKSTEVDLAKTTTPESAAQRGESQGAWARPTTGGATSRDVPVDAGDAVWGAGDAPVTVVVFTDFQCPFCSRAHPRVEQLMREYGPQKLRVVFKHNPLPFHQDAVPAALAAQAVYELSGPAAFFAYVDLLFRGQAQLSDANLLAWAEEVGVDRSSLLRVAASREVRAKIDADVALAKAAGLSGTPAFLINGSRLVGAQPYEEFKQRVDGELAAVGAMKGVARGEVYAARVAENFKKPEPDEAPRAKAPAPPDTTVWKVPTGKSPSIGPADALVTIVEFSDYQCPFCKRGQATVDELLRRYAGKVRVVWKHQPLPFHQRAMPAAVLAMEARAQRGDKGFWEATKLLFRSAPNLEDDDLLAIAREMKLNEARVKAALAKESHKTAIQADMDLADDVTARGTPTFYVNGRKLSGAQPLEKFQELIDEQLGVAEAMVRGGTPAARLYGELIKDGRAGEPLELAKTTPSVGKGNPSKGAAKAAVTVQLFSDFQCPFCSRVLPTVAQVEKQYAGRVRIVWRNLPLSFHREARPAAMAAMEAHAQQGDAGFWKMHEILFANQRSLDRAALEGYAKKAGLDMRKFRAALDQDAHESAIKADEAAAKAAGVDGTPAFVINGYHVSGAQPFGKLKKVIDRALEDAKLGRKPGP
;
A
#
# COMPACT_ATOMS: atom_id res chain seq x y z
N MET A 1 -55.85 -40.25 6.50
CA MET A 1 -55.89 -41.29 5.45
C MET A 1 -54.49 -41.37 4.83
N SER A 2 -53.93 -42.60 4.77
CA SER A 2 -52.77 -43.17 4.03
C SER A 2 -51.47 -42.34 3.81
N ARG A 3 -50.27 -42.76 4.29
CA ARG A 3 -49.32 -43.82 3.78
C ARG A 3 -48.79 -43.52 2.36
N ALA A 4 -47.53 -43.75 1.94
CA ALA A 4 -46.32 -44.41 2.46
C ALA A 4 -45.12 -44.16 1.50
N ALA A 5 -43.93 -44.59 1.93
CA ALA A 5 -42.61 -44.54 1.29
C ALA A 5 -42.32 -45.61 0.21
N ARG A 6 -41.15 -45.51 -0.47
CA ARG A 6 -40.19 -46.57 -0.97
C ARG A 6 -39.13 -45.89 -1.88
N ALA A 7 -37.79 -46.01 -1.80
CA ALA A 7 -36.80 -47.09 -1.56
C ALA A 7 -36.57 -48.04 -2.76
N PHE A 8 -35.34 -48.11 -3.30
CA PHE A 8 -34.68 -49.24 -4.02
C PHE A 8 -33.19 -48.85 -4.27
N THR A 9 -32.14 -49.41 -3.65
CA THR A 9 -31.54 -50.77 -3.59
C THR A 9 -30.54 -51.08 -4.72
N ILE A 10 -29.31 -51.37 -4.29
CA ILE A 10 -28.11 -51.87 -4.99
C ILE A 10 -28.24 -53.37 -5.31
N VAL A 11 -27.74 -53.83 -6.46
CA VAL A 11 -27.24 -55.22 -6.63
C VAL A 11 -25.95 -55.22 -7.48
N VAL A 12 -24.96 -55.92 -6.92
CA VAL A 12 -23.65 -56.31 -7.46
C VAL A 12 -23.79 -57.66 -8.18
N LEU A 13 -23.03 -57.92 -9.26
CA LEU A 13 -22.52 -59.27 -9.53
C LEU A 13 -21.24 -59.25 -10.37
N ALA A 14 -20.35 -60.18 -10.04
CA ALA A 14 -18.95 -60.31 -10.46
C ALA A 14 -18.74 -61.38 -11.55
N LEU A 15 -17.56 -61.42 -12.19
CA LEU A 15 -16.57 -62.55 -12.13
C LEU A 15 -15.52 -62.52 -13.27
N LEU A 16 -14.24 -62.62 -12.85
CA LEU A 16 -13.10 -63.40 -13.38
C LEU A 16 -12.64 -63.31 -14.87
N GLY A 17 -11.43 -62.78 -15.07
CA GLY A 17 -10.20 -63.60 -15.10
C GLY A 17 -9.67 -64.17 -16.44
N VAL A 18 -8.43 -63.75 -16.76
CA VAL A 18 -7.34 -64.41 -17.53
C VAL A 18 -7.15 -64.01 -19.01
N ALA A 19 -5.85 -63.89 -19.34
CA ALA A 19 -5.20 -63.11 -20.38
C ALA A 19 -4.94 -63.84 -21.71
N CYS A 20 -4.73 -63.06 -22.78
CA CYS A 20 -3.55 -63.15 -23.67
C CYS A 20 -3.51 -62.03 -24.73
N GLY A 21 -2.34 -61.37 -24.84
CA GLY A 21 -1.69 -60.87 -26.07
C GLY A 21 -2.42 -59.95 -27.05
N GLY A 22 -1.91 -58.72 -27.22
CA GLY A 22 -2.20 -57.91 -28.41
C GLY A 22 -1.90 -56.42 -28.23
N SER A 23 -0.64 -56.02 -28.45
CA SER A 23 -0.18 -54.63 -28.43
C SER A 23 -0.41 -53.91 -29.77
N SER A 24 -1.12 -52.78 -29.75
CA SER A 24 -1.05 -51.69 -30.74
C SER A 24 -1.67 -50.45 -30.07
N GLY A 25 -1.05 -49.30 -29.91
CA GLY A 25 0.05 -48.66 -30.62
C GLY A 25 -0.37 -47.20 -30.85
N SER A 26 -0.17 -46.34 -29.86
CA SER A 26 -0.31 -44.88 -29.99
C SER A 26 0.93 -44.30 -30.71
N PRO A 27 0.79 -43.23 -31.51
CA PRO A 27 1.88 -42.73 -32.36
C PRO A 27 2.97 -42.01 -31.53
N PRO A 28 4.22 -41.95 -32.04
CA PRO A 28 5.40 -41.69 -31.22
C PRO A 28 5.68 -40.20 -30.99
N ARG A 29 6.14 -39.90 -29.76
CA ARG A 29 7.00 -38.74 -29.48
C ARG A 29 8.34 -38.97 -30.16
N VAL A 30 8.72 -38.05 -31.04
CA VAL A 30 10.10 -37.97 -31.56
C VAL A 30 10.98 -37.38 -30.46
N ALA A 31 11.85 -38.22 -29.91
CA ALA A 31 13.04 -37.78 -29.17
C ALA A 31 14.10 -37.36 -30.20
N SER A 32 14.54 -36.10 -30.18
CA SER A 32 15.81 -35.72 -30.81
C SER A 32 16.90 -35.73 -29.75
N LYS A 33 17.93 -36.52 -30.06
CA LYS A 33 19.10 -36.88 -29.27
C LYS A 33 19.83 -35.66 -28.69
N SER A 34 20.28 -35.82 -27.45
CA SER A 34 21.40 -35.10 -26.86
C SER A 34 22.65 -35.38 -27.68
N THR A 35 23.12 -34.37 -28.41
CA THR A 35 24.51 -34.29 -28.84
C THR A 35 25.21 -33.34 -27.89
N GLU A 36 26.09 -33.87 -27.05
CA GLU A 36 27.16 -33.12 -26.42
C GLU A 36 27.92 -32.36 -27.51
N VAL A 37 28.01 -31.04 -27.38
CA VAL A 37 28.92 -30.23 -28.16
C VAL A 37 30.10 -29.92 -27.26
N ASP A 38 31.24 -30.48 -27.64
CA ASP A 38 32.56 -30.31 -27.06
C ASP A 38 32.95 -28.82 -27.06
N LEU A 39 33.10 -28.22 -25.87
CA LEU A 39 33.44 -26.81 -25.66
C LEU A 39 34.95 -26.54 -25.71
N ALA A 40 35.69 -27.32 -26.49
CA ALA A 40 37.10 -27.08 -26.76
C ALA A 40 37.32 -26.99 -28.27
N LYS A 41 37.60 -25.76 -28.72
CA LYS A 41 38.03 -25.34 -30.08
C LYS A 41 36.90 -24.91 -31.02
N THR A 42 36.63 -23.60 -31.03
CA THR A 42 36.72 -22.83 -32.29
C THR A 42 36.97 -21.35 -31.98
N THR A 43 37.89 -20.84 -32.76
CA THR A 43 38.45 -19.49 -32.89
C THR A 43 37.43 -18.35 -32.96
N THR A 44 37.86 -17.21 -32.41
CA THR A 44 37.31 -15.86 -32.51
C THR A 44 36.80 -15.48 -33.92
N PRO A 45 35.71 -14.70 -33.96
CA PRO A 45 35.69 -13.52 -34.82
C PRO A 45 35.55 -12.26 -33.96
N GLU A 46 36.53 -11.40 -34.13
CA GLU A 46 36.58 -10.01 -33.70
C GLU A 46 35.50 -9.17 -34.40
N SER A 47 35.08 -8.11 -33.72
CA SER A 47 34.30 -6.94 -34.19
C SER A 47 32.76 -6.99 -34.15
N ALA A 48 32.23 -6.69 -32.96
CA ALA A 48 31.07 -5.79 -32.84
C ALA A 48 31.27 -4.71 -31.74
N ALA A 49 32.51 -4.55 -31.25
CA ALA A 49 32.91 -3.40 -30.45
C ALA A 49 33.20 -2.22 -31.38
N GLN A 50 32.15 -1.51 -31.82
CA GLN A 50 32.20 -0.13 -32.33
C GLN A 50 30.82 0.27 -32.86
N ARG A 51 29.86 0.50 -31.96
CA ARG A 51 28.73 1.41 -32.20
C ARG A 51 28.28 2.03 -30.87
N GLY A 52 28.80 3.23 -30.58
CA GLY A 52 28.12 4.21 -29.73
C GLY A 52 28.56 4.31 -28.27
N GLU A 53 29.86 4.43 -27.97
CA GLU A 53 30.29 5.16 -26.77
C GLU A 53 29.91 6.64 -26.95
N SER A 54 28.73 7.03 -26.44
CA SER A 54 28.41 8.44 -26.25
C SER A 54 29.04 8.91 -24.94
N GLN A 55 30.08 9.73 -25.10
CA GLN A 55 30.60 10.57 -24.04
C GLN A 55 29.45 11.39 -23.42
N GLY A 56 29.29 11.34 -22.09
CA GLY A 56 28.60 12.42 -21.38
C GLY A 56 27.97 12.12 -20.01
N ALA A 57 27.46 10.91 -19.73
CA ALA A 57 26.66 10.69 -18.51
C ALA A 57 26.78 9.32 -17.83
N TRP A 58 27.38 8.32 -18.49
CA TRP A 58 27.43 6.94 -18.00
C TRP A 58 28.87 6.45 -18.04
N ALA A 59 29.49 6.32 -16.87
CA ALA A 59 30.83 5.74 -16.74
C ALA A 59 30.83 4.76 -15.56
N ARG A 60 31.52 3.63 -15.70
CA ARG A 60 31.95 2.88 -14.52
C ARG A 60 32.87 3.80 -13.72
N PRO A 61 32.71 3.93 -12.38
CA PRO A 61 33.64 4.73 -11.59
C PRO A 61 35.06 4.19 -11.80
N THR A 62 35.89 4.90 -12.57
CA THR A 62 37.33 4.70 -12.49
C THR A 62 37.76 5.08 -11.08
N THR A 63 38.78 4.42 -10.56
CA THR A 63 39.35 4.52 -9.20
C THR A 63 39.91 5.90 -8.80
N GLY A 64 39.26 7.00 -9.20
CA GLY A 64 39.72 8.38 -9.00
C GLY A 64 38.61 9.42 -8.80
N GLY A 65 37.34 9.02 -8.62
CA GLY A 65 36.31 9.93 -8.12
C GLY A 65 36.36 9.98 -6.59
N ALA A 66 36.26 11.16 -5.97
CA ALA A 66 36.24 11.29 -4.51
C ALA A 66 35.24 10.32 -3.90
N THR A 67 35.75 9.43 -3.05
CA THR A 67 34.98 8.55 -2.19
C THR A 67 35.15 9.04 -0.75
N SER A 68 34.13 8.89 0.08
CA SER A 68 34.21 9.18 1.50
C SER A 68 34.44 7.89 2.29
N ARG A 69 35.10 7.98 3.45
CA ARG A 69 35.15 6.88 4.41
C ARG A 69 33.74 6.51 4.91
N ASP A 70 32.88 7.51 5.14
CA ASP A 70 31.58 7.30 5.77
C ASP A 70 30.49 6.91 4.77
N VAL A 71 30.66 7.30 3.50
CA VAL A 71 29.77 6.95 2.39
C VAL A 71 30.63 6.65 1.15
N PRO A 72 31.18 5.43 1.04
CA PRO A 72 32.03 5.10 -0.08
C PRO A 72 31.22 5.00 -1.39
N VAL A 73 31.80 5.53 -2.46
CA VAL A 73 31.36 5.33 -3.85
C VAL A 73 32.49 4.59 -4.56
N ASP A 74 32.20 3.40 -5.08
CA ASP A 74 33.20 2.51 -5.68
C ASP A 74 32.74 1.88 -7.00
N ALA A 75 33.59 1.05 -7.61
CA ALA A 75 33.35 0.45 -8.92
C ALA A 75 32.15 -0.52 -8.93
N GLY A 76 31.65 -0.97 -7.78
CA GLY A 76 30.44 -1.77 -7.66
C GLY A 76 29.15 -0.96 -7.68
N ASP A 77 29.23 0.37 -7.57
CA ASP A 77 28.06 1.24 -7.57
C ASP A 77 27.67 1.69 -8.98
N ALA A 78 26.37 1.60 -9.30
CA ALA A 78 25.85 2.19 -10.52
C ALA A 78 25.79 3.72 -10.38
N VAL A 79 26.47 4.42 -11.29
CA VAL A 79 26.62 5.88 -11.25
C VAL A 79 26.12 6.52 -12.54
N TRP A 80 25.37 7.62 -12.37
CA TRP A 80 25.05 8.59 -13.41
C TRP A 80 25.72 9.94 -13.11
N GLY A 81 26.26 10.60 -14.13
CA GLY A 81 26.91 11.91 -14.00
C GLY A 81 28.42 11.86 -13.81
N ALA A 82 29.07 13.02 -13.87
CA ALA A 82 30.51 13.16 -13.80
C ALA A 82 31.05 12.81 -12.40
N GLY A 83 32.19 12.12 -12.34
CA GLY A 83 32.81 11.68 -11.08
C GLY A 83 33.23 12.84 -10.17
N ASP A 84 33.46 14.03 -10.73
CA ASP A 84 33.83 15.27 -10.05
C ASP A 84 32.67 16.28 -9.98
N ALA A 85 31.43 15.84 -10.24
CA ALA A 85 30.27 16.70 -10.09
C ALA A 85 30.19 17.24 -8.64
N PRO A 86 29.91 18.53 -8.45
CA PRO A 86 29.92 19.18 -7.14
C PRO A 86 28.90 18.59 -6.16
N VAL A 87 27.80 18.02 -6.65
CA VAL A 87 26.80 17.35 -5.79
C VAL A 87 26.65 15.89 -6.16
N THR A 88 26.75 15.03 -5.15
CA THR A 88 26.47 13.60 -5.27
C THR A 88 25.24 13.23 -4.44
N VAL A 89 24.25 12.61 -5.07
CA VAL A 89 23.08 12.02 -4.41
C VAL A 89 23.27 10.51 -4.36
N VAL A 90 23.51 9.96 -3.18
CA VAL A 90 23.52 8.50 -2.96
C VAL A 90 22.11 8.06 -2.59
N VAL A 91 21.54 7.15 -3.38
CA VAL A 91 20.19 6.62 -3.25
C VAL A 91 20.25 5.23 -2.63
N PHE A 92 19.65 5.05 -1.45
CA PHE A 92 19.42 3.75 -0.83
C PHE A 92 17.97 3.33 -1.03
N THR A 93 17.76 2.18 -1.65
CA THR A 93 16.44 1.86 -2.20
C THR A 93 16.10 0.38 -2.17
N ASP A 94 14.81 0.14 -2.25
CA ASP A 94 14.18 -1.17 -2.26
C ASP A 94 13.20 -1.19 -3.43
N PHE A 95 13.41 -2.12 -4.35
CA PHE A 95 12.63 -2.20 -5.58
C PHE A 95 11.16 -2.60 -5.39
N GLN A 96 10.78 -3.19 -4.25
CA GLN A 96 9.39 -3.50 -3.91
C GLN A 96 8.75 -2.40 -3.05
N CYS A 97 9.52 -1.47 -2.50
CA CYS A 97 9.02 -0.40 -1.67
C CYS A 97 8.19 0.64 -2.47
N PRO A 98 6.91 0.86 -2.13
CA PRO A 98 6.07 1.84 -2.84
C PRO A 98 6.51 3.29 -2.62
N PHE A 99 7.24 3.58 -1.54
CA PHE A 99 7.83 4.91 -1.33
C PHE A 99 9.02 5.13 -2.27
N CYS A 100 9.81 4.09 -2.55
CA CYS A 100 10.93 4.17 -3.50
C CYS A 100 10.43 4.43 -4.91
N SER A 101 9.37 3.72 -5.35
CA SER A 101 8.70 3.97 -6.64
C SER A 101 8.21 5.43 -6.76
N ARG A 102 7.63 6.01 -5.70
CA ARG A 102 7.21 7.42 -5.70
C ARG A 102 8.36 8.43 -5.73
N ALA A 103 9.53 8.07 -5.20
CA ALA A 103 10.70 8.96 -5.20
C ALA A 103 11.48 8.90 -6.51
N HIS A 104 11.45 7.76 -7.22
CA HIS A 104 12.22 7.54 -8.45
C HIS A 104 12.02 8.63 -9.52
N PRO A 105 10.79 9.04 -9.91
CA PRO A 105 10.60 10.11 -10.89
C PRO A 105 11.18 11.47 -10.46
N ARG A 106 11.33 11.70 -9.15
CA ARG A 106 11.91 12.95 -8.61
C ARG A 106 13.43 12.93 -8.75
N VAL A 107 14.07 11.78 -8.52
CA VAL A 107 15.51 11.61 -8.79
C VAL A 107 15.80 11.82 -10.27
N GLU A 108 14.99 11.23 -11.17
CA GLU A 108 15.13 11.49 -12.60
C GLU A 108 14.92 12.97 -12.96
N GLN A 109 13.99 13.65 -12.27
CA GLN A 109 13.77 15.09 -12.47
C GLN A 109 15.02 15.89 -12.09
N LEU A 110 15.72 15.54 -11.00
CA LEU A 110 17.00 16.16 -10.64
C LEU A 110 18.07 15.91 -11.71
N MET A 111 18.16 14.67 -12.21
CA MET A 111 19.10 14.32 -13.28
C MET A 111 18.87 15.20 -14.52
N ARG A 112 17.61 15.39 -14.93
CA ARG A 112 17.25 16.27 -16.06
C ARG A 112 17.52 17.74 -15.78
N GLU A 113 17.20 18.25 -14.59
CA GLU A 113 17.33 19.67 -14.25
C GLU A 113 18.79 20.12 -14.08
N TYR A 114 19.59 19.35 -13.35
CA TYR A 114 20.96 19.75 -13.00
C TYR A 114 22.01 19.30 -14.02
N GLY A 115 21.74 18.20 -14.73
CA GLY A 115 22.66 17.63 -15.71
C GLY A 115 23.92 16.98 -15.09
N PRO A 116 24.66 16.19 -15.89
CA PRO A 116 25.72 15.31 -15.40
C PRO A 116 26.95 16.06 -14.88
N GLN A 117 27.12 17.34 -15.21
CA GLN A 117 28.26 18.15 -14.76
C GLN A 117 28.06 18.77 -13.37
N LYS A 118 26.81 18.91 -12.92
CA LYS A 118 26.47 19.47 -11.61
C LYS A 118 26.02 18.41 -10.62
N LEU A 119 25.43 17.32 -11.10
CA LEU A 119 24.84 16.27 -10.29
C LEU A 119 25.40 14.89 -10.69
N ARG A 120 25.86 14.15 -9.68
CA ARG A 120 26.18 12.72 -9.73
C ARG A 120 25.12 11.97 -8.92
N VAL A 121 24.55 10.92 -9.47
CA VAL A 121 23.60 10.03 -8.76
C VAL A 121 24.24 8.66 -8.64
N VAL A 122 24.29 8.14 -7.41
CA VAL A 122 24.88 6.85 -7.06
C VAL A 122 23.79 5.97 -6.48
N PHE A 123 23.67 4.74 -6.95
CA PHE A 123 22.65 3.81 -6.50
C PHE A 123 23.22 2.75 -5.56
N LYS A 124 22.53 2.49 -4.44
CA LYS A 124 22.87 1.46 -3.45
C LYS A 124 21.63 0.67 -3.03
N HIS A 125 21.82 -0.63 -2.80
CA HIS A 125 20.73 -1.54 -2.45
C HIS A 125 20.43 -1.50 -0.95
N ASN A 126 19.16 -1.41 -0.58
CA ASN A 126 18.73 -1.59 0.81
C ASN A 126 17.37 -2.33 0.86
N PRO A 127 17.29 -3.58 0.34
CA PRO A 127 16.06 -4.35 0.36
C PRO A 127 15.60 -4.61 1.80
N LEU A 128 14.36 -4.25 2.12
CA LEU A 128 13.81 -4.35 3.46
C LEU A 128 13.33 -5.79 3.74
N PRO A 129 13.59 -6.36 4.94
CA PRO A 129 13.30 -7.78 5.21
C PRO A 129 11.84 -8.21 5.07
N PHE A 130 10.90 -7.26 5.11
CA PHE A 130 9.46 -7.51 4.98
C PHE A 130 8.95 -7.42 3.53
N HIS A 131 9.82 -7.12 2.57
CA HIS A 131 9.53 -7.13 1.14
C HIS A 131 10.16 -8.38 0.50
N GLN A 132 9.33 -9.39 0.24
CA GLN A 132 9.77 -10.72 -0.21
C GLN A 132 10.48 -10.71 -1.56
N ASP A 133 10.10 -9.80 -2.47
CA ASP A 133 10.65 -9.68 -3.82
C ASP A 133 11.75 -8.62 -3.93
N ALA A 134 12.04 -7.87 -2.86
CA ALA A 134 13.06 -6.83 -2.86
C ALA A 134 14.47 -7.39 -3.06
N VAL A 135 14.78 -8.51 -2.41
CA VAL A 135 16.11 -9.16 -2.53
C VAL A 135 16.31 -9.75 -3.94
N PRO A 136 15.39 -10.55 -4.52
CA PRO A 136 15.49 -10.99 -5.91
C PRO A 136 15.67 -9.83 -6.90
N ALA A 137 14.91 -8.74 -6.74
CA ALA A 137 15.01 -7.57 -7.60
C ALA A 137 16.37 -6.86 -7.47
N ALA A 138 16.91 -6.74 -6.26
CA ALA A 138 18.23 -6.15 -6.02
C ALA A 138 19.36 -7.00 -6.63
N LEU A 139 19.29 -8.32 -6.50
CA LEU A 139 20.23 -9.26 -7.12
C LEU A 139 20.20 -9.15 -8.65
N ALA A 140 19.01 -9.12 -9.24
CA ALA A 140 18.85 -8.97 -10.68
C ALA A 140 19.38 -7.62 -11.16
N ALA A 141 19.06 -6.52 -10.46
CA ALA A 141 19.55 -5.20 -10.81
C ALA A 141 21.08 -5.13 -10.74
N GLN A 142 21.70 -5.62 -9.65
CA GLN A 142 23.15 -5.65 -9.55
C GLN A 142 23.76 -6.52 -10.66
N ALA A 143 23.15 -7.66 -10.99
CA ALA A 143 23.63 -8.50 -12.09
C ALA A 143 23.57 -7.79 -13.45
N VAL A 144 22.52 -7.00 -13.73
CA VAL A 144 22.45 -6.14 -14.93
C VAL A 144 23.60 -5.13 -14.94
N TYR A 145 23.93 -4.53 -13.80
CA TYR A 145 25.09 -3.62 -13.68
C TYR A 145 26.43 -4.30 -13.98
N GLU A 146 26.65 -5.49 -13.41
CA GLU A 146 27.89 -6.25 -13.63
C GLU A 146 28.06 -6.65 -15.10
N LEU A 147 26.96 -7.06 -15.74
CA LEU A 147 26.96 -7.54 -17.12
C LEU A 147 27.02 -6.42 -18.16
N SER A 148 26.25 -5.35 -17.96
CA SER A 148 25.97 -4.35 -19.00
C SER A 148 26.20 -2.90 -18.56
N GLY A 149 26.69 -2.68 -17.34
CA GLY A 149 27.10 -1.37 -16.85
C GLY A 149 25.95 -0.44 -16.44
N PRO A 150 26.28 0.82 -16.10
CA PRO A 150 25.33 1.73 -15.45
C PRO A 150 24.17 2.14 -16.35
N ALA A 151 24.37 2.32 -17.67
CA ALA A 151 23.26 2.69 -18.55
C ALA A 151 22.15 1.61 -18.57
N ALA A 152 22.52 0.34 -18.70
CA ALA A 152 21.58 -0.78 -18.63
C ALA A 152 20.96 -0.92 -17.24
N PHE A 153 21.75 -0.71 -16.18
CA PHE A 153 21.26 -0.71 -14.80
C PHE A 153 20.13 0.30 -14.60
N PHE A 154 20.32 1.57 -14.95
CA PHE A 154 19.30 2.59 -14.73
C PHE A 154 18.06 2.36 -15.59
N ALA A 155 18.21 1.89 -16.84
CA ALA A 155 17.06 1.47 -17.66
C ALA A 155 16.29 0.30 -17.02
N TYR A 156 17.00 -0.63 -16.38
CA TYR A 156 16.39 -1.75 -15.66
C TYR A 156 15.70 -1.29 -14.38
N VAL A 157 16.28 -0.35 -13.64
CA VAL A 157 15.64 0.32 -12.48
C VAL A 157 14.30 0.94 -12.89
N ASP A 158 14.24 1.62 -14.04
CA ASP A 158 12.98 2.18 -14.55
C ASP A 158 11.93 1.10 -14.83
N LEU A 159 12.34 -0.05 -15.36
CA LEU A 159 11.46 -1.20 -15.59
C LEU A 159 10.98 -1.79 -14.24
N LEU A 160 11.88 -1.97 -13.28
CA LEU A 160 11.55 -2.46 -11.94
C LEU A 160 10.52 -1.56 -11.25
N PHE A 161 10.68 -0.24 -11.27
CA PHE A 161 9.74 0.67 -10.62
C PHE A 161 8.42 0.85 -11.38
N ARG A 162 8.45 0.88 -12.72
CA ARG A 162 7.22 0.87 -13.53
C ARG A 162 6.44 -0.44 -13.38
N GLY A 163 7.16 -1.55 -13.23
CA GLY A 163 6.65 -2.90 -13.08
C GLY A 163 6.46 -3.35 -11.63
N GLN A 164 6.69 -2.50 -10.63
CA GLN A 164 6.88 -2.89 -9.22
C GLN A 164 5.80 -3.83 -8.65
N ALA A 165 4.54 -3.65 -9.02
CA ALA A 165 3.43 -4.51 -8.56
C ALA A 165 3.46 -5.94 -9.14
N GLN A 166 4.35 -6.22 -10.09
CA GLN A 166 4.51 -7.50 -10.80
C GLN A 166 5.91 -8.09 -10.61
N LEU A 167 6.66 -7.65 -9.59
CA LEU A 167 7.93 -8.27 -9.28
C LEU A 167 7.74 -9.78 -9.12
N SER A 168 8.51 -10.53 -9.90
CA SER A 168 8.55 -11.98 -9.95
C SER A 168 9.76 -12.39 -10.76
N ASP A 169 10.31 -13.57 -10.52
CA ASP A 169 11.49 -14.06 -11.26
C ASP A 169 11.29 -14.01 -12.78
N ALA A 170 10.09 -14.34 -13.25
CA ALA A 170 9.75 -14.30 -14.67
C ALA A 170 9.85 -12.89 -15.27
N ASN A 171 9.33 -11.88 -14.55
CA ASN A 171 9.38 -10.50 -15.03
C ASN A 171 10.76 -9.87 -14.85
N LEU A 172 11.50 -10.24 -13.80
CA LEU A 172 12.89 -9.82 -13.63
C LEU A 172 13.75 -10.27 -14.82
N LEU A 173 13.56 -11.50 -15.28
CA LEU A 173 14.23 -12.04 -16.47
C LEU A 173 13.79 -11.36 -17.75
N ALA A 174 12.48 -11.15 -17.94
CA ALA A 174 11.94 -10.48 -19.13
C ALA A 174 12.46 -9.05 -19.27
N TRP A 175 12.45 -8.26 -18.18
CA TRP A 175 12.98 -6.89 -18.19
C TRP A 175 14.50 -6.85 -18.39
N ALA A 176 15.22 -7.90 -18.01
CA ALA A 176 16.67 -7.97 -18.23
C ALA A 176 16.97 -8.13 -19.72
N GLU A 177 16.17 -8.94 -20.43
CA GLU A 177 16.25 -9.07 -21.88
C GLU A 177 15.93 -7.74 -22.59
N GLU A 178 14.96 -6.97 -22.08
CA GLU A 178 14.62 -5.64 -22.63
C GLU A 178 15.79 -4.65 -22.56
N VAL A 179 16.70 -4.80 -21.60
CA VAL A 179 17.92 -3.98 -21.47
C VAL A 179 19.17 -4.68 -22.04
N GLY A 180 18.99 -5.75 -22.81
CA GLY A 180 20.05 -6.45 -23.54
C GLY A 180 20.86 -7.44 -22.71
N VAL A 181 20.35 -7.92 -21.57
CA VAL A 181 20.98 -8.94 -20.74
C VAL A 181 20.29 -10.29 -20.93
N ASP A 182 21.05 -11.32 -21.33
CA ASP A 182 20.51 -12.67 -21.52
C ASP A 182 20.14 -13.35 -20.18
N ARG A 183 19.07 -14.15 -20.20
CA ARG A 183 18.53 -14.83 -19.00
C ARG A 183 19.57 -15.69 -18.29
N SER A 184 20.36 -16.45 -19.04
CA SER A 184 21.29 -17.42 -18.47
C SER A 184 22.44 -16.72 -17.75
N SER A 185 22.95 -15.62 -18.31
CA SER A 185 23.95 -14.78 -17.67
C SER A 185 23.38 -14.04 -16.47
N LEU A 186 22.16 -13.51 -16.55
CA LEU A 186 21.51 -12.87 -15.39
C LEU A 186 21.42 -13.84 -14.21
N LEU A 187 20.86 -15.03 -14.41
CA LEU A 187 20.70 -16.03 -13.34
C LEU A 187 22.05 -16.42 -12.73
N ARG A 188 23.07 -16.64 -13.58
CA ARG A 188 24.42 -17.00 -13.12
C ARG A 188 25.05 -15.89 -12.26
N VAL A 189 24.97 -14.64 -12.72
CA VAL A 189 25.60 -13.50 -12.02
C VAL A 189 24.81 -13.09 -10.79
N ALA A 190 23.47 -13.10 -10.85
CA ALA A 190 22.61 -12.80 -9.69
C ALA A 190 22.79 -13.82 -8.55
N ALA A 191 23.15 -15.07 -8.88
CA ALA A 191 23.46 -16.11 -7.89
C ALA A 191 24.90 -16.05 -7.35
N SER A 192 25.75 -15.14 -7.85
CA SER A 192 27.16 -15.06 -7.48
C SER A 192 27.36 -14.54 -6.05
N ARG A 193 28.47 -14.94 -5.43
CA ARG A 193 28.83 -14.47 -4.08
C ARG A 193 29.17 -12.98 -4.09
N GLU A 194 29.71 -12.50 -5.19
CA GLU A 194 30.14 -11.13 -5.41
C GLU A 194 28.93 -10.18 -5.40
N VAL A 195 27.88 -10.51 -6.15
CA VAL A 195 26.62 -9.74 -6.17
C VAL A 195 25.95 -9.75 -4.79
N ARG A 196 25.91 -10.91 -4.11
CA ARG A 196 25.37 -10.99 -2.75
C ARG A 196 26.15 -10.11 -1.77
N ALA A 197 27.48 -10.19 -1.80
CA ALA A 197 28.36 -9.41 -0.93
C ALA A 197 28.19 -7.91 -1.14
N LYS A 198 27.97 -7.46 -2.39
CA LYS A 198 27.68 -6.04 -2.68
C LYS A 198 26.38 -5.57 -2.03
N ILE A 199 25.30 -6.35 -2.13
CA ILE A 199 24.02 -6.01 -1.48
C ILE A 199 24.18 -5.97 0.03
N ASP A 200 24.84 -6.96 0.62
CA ASP A 200 25.08 -7.01 2.07
C ASP A 200 25.91 -5.81 2.55
N ALA A 201 26.91 -5.39 1.75
CA ALA A 201 27.72 -4.21 2.03
C ALA A 201 26.91 -2.91 1.97
N ASP A 202 26.01 -2.76 0.99
CA ASP A 202 25.13 -1.58 0.90
C ASP A 202 24.14 -1.51 2.06
N VAL A 203 23.56 -2.65 2.46
CA VAL A 203 22.66 -2.75 3.63
C VAL A 203 23.43 -2.42 4.92
N ALA A 204 24.65 -2.93 5.08
CA ALA A 204 25.50 -2.62 6.23
C ALA A 204 25.87 -1.13 6.28
N LEU A 205 26.17 -0.53 5.13
CA LEU A 205 26.44 0.90 5.00
C LEU A 205 25.21 1.73 5.35
N ALA A 206 24.02 1.38 4.84
CA ALA A 206 22.77 2.06 5.18
C ALA A 206 22.56 2.07 6.70
N LYS A 207 22.75 0.92 7.35
CA LYS A 207 22.66 0.78 8.81
C LYS A 207 23.70 1.62 9.54
N ALA A 208 24.97 1.58 9.12
CA ALA A 208 26.05 2.37 9.72
C ALA A 208 25.82 3.88 9.57
N ALA A 209 25.23 4.29 8.45
CA ALA A 209 24.81 5.65 8.17
C ALA A 209 23.46 6.03 8.82
N GLY A 210 22.90 5.20 9.72
CA GLY A 210 21.67 5.50 10.47
C GLY A 210 20.38 5.45 9.64
N LEU A 211 20.40 4.87 8.44
CA LEU A 211 19.26 4.81 7.52
C LEU A 211 18.43 3.55 7.79
N SER A 212 17.35 3.70 8.57
CA SER A 212 16.51 2.56 9.00
C SER A 212 15.41 2.15 8.00
N GLY A 213 15.31 2.80 6.84
CA GLY A 213 14.26 2.54 5.86
C GLY A 213 14.58 3.08 4.47
N THR A 214 13.69 2.80 3.52
CA THR A 214 13.82 3.23 2.12
C THR A 214 12.56 3.97 1.63
N PRO A 215 12.68 4.93 0.70
CA PRO A 215 13.94 5.42 0.14
C PRO A 215 14.67 6.31 1.15
N ALA A 216 15.99 6.31 1.09
CA ALA A 216 16.83 7.23 1.84
C ALA A 216 17.90 7.80 0.92
N PHE A 217 18.28 9.05 1.16
CA PHE A 217 19.20 9.79 0.30
C PHE A 217 20.30 10.43 1.15
N LEU A 218 21.53 10.40 0.64
CA LEU A 218 22.65 11.19 1.17
C LEU A 218 23.12 12.15 0.07
N ILE A 219 22.77 13.42 0.20
CA ILE A 219 23.13 14.49 -0.75
C ILE A 219 24.41 15.14 -0.24
N ASN A 220 25.57 14.75 -0.79
CA ASN A 220 26.90 15.07 -0.24
C ASN A 220 27.01 14.73 1.26
N GLY A 221 26.36 13.64 1.68
CA GLY A 221 26.29 13.23 3.09
C GLY A 221 25.17 13.89 3.89
N SER A 222 24.47 14.90 3.36
CA SER A 222 23.26 15.45 3.97
C SER A 222 22.10 14.47 3.83
N ARG A 223 21.58 13.96 4.96
CA ARG A 223 20.52 12.96 4.97
C ARG A 223 19.15 13.56 4.60
N LEU A 224 18.43 12.85 3.74
CA LEU A 224 17.01 13.09 3.42
C LEU A 224 16.30 11.73 3.38
N VAL A 225 15.35 11.49 4.29
CA VAL A 225 14.65 10.19 4.39
C VAL A 225 13.22 10.24 3.85
N GLY A 226 12.81 9.19 3.14
CA GLY A 226 11.45 8.97 2.67
C GLY A 226 11.16 9.59 1.30
N ALA A 227 9.94 9.36 0.80
CA ALA A 227 9.49 9.89 -0.49
C ALA A 227 9.12 11.38 -0.39
N GLN A 228 10.12 12.24 -0.25
CA GLN A 228 9.98 13.68 -0.04
C GLN A 228 9.57 14.46 -1.31
N PRO A 229 8.86 15.59 -1.21
CA PRO A 229 8.52 16.43 -2.37
C PRO A 229 9.76 16.87 -3.17
N TYR A 230 9.59 17.17 -4.46
CA TYR A 230 10.69 17.61 -5.33
C TYR A 230 11.45 18.81 -4.76
N GLU A 231 10.73 19.76 -4.16
CA GLU A 231 11.34 20.99 -3.64
C GLU A 231 12.30 20.77 -2.47
N GLU A 232 12.11 19.71 -1.69
CA GLU A 232 13.07 19.35 -0.63
C GLU A 232 14.39 18.82 -1.21
N PHE A 233 14.32 18.08 -2.32
CA PHE A 233 15.53 17.66 -3.04
C PHE A 233 16.22 18.86 -3.67
N LYS A 234 15.47 19.70 -4.39
CA LYS A 234 15.97 20.90 -5.04
C LYS A 234 16.66 21.83 -4.03
N GLN A 235 16.02 22.12 -2.90
CA GLN A 235 16.58 22.94 -1.83
C GLN A 235 17.93 22.41 -1.33
N ARG A 236 18.05 21.09 -1.14
CA ARG A 236 19.29 20.48 -0.66
C ARG A 236 20.38 20.46 -1.72
N VAL A 237 20.04 20.15 -2.98
CA VAL A 237 21.00 20.17 -4.09
C VAL A 237 21.51 21.60 -4.32
N ASP A 238 20.63 22.60 -4.34
CA ASP A 238 21.01 24.01 -4.49
C ASP A 238 21.87 24.50 -3.31
N GLY A 239 21.52 24.10 -2.09
CA GLY A 239 22.31 24.38 -0.89
C GLY A 239 23.72 23.77 -0.94
N GLU A 240 23.84 22.53 -1.40
CA GLU A 240 25.13 21.86 -1.59
C GLU A 240 25.95 22.50 -2.72
N LEU A 241 25.33 22.88 -3.83
CA LEU A 241 26.01 23.63 -4.90
C LEU A 241 26.59 24.95 -4.39
N ALA A 242 25.84 25.69 -3.58
CA ALA A 242 26.30 26.92 -2.97
C ALA A 242 27.43 26.68 -1.96
N ALA A 243 27.32 25.65 -1.11
CA ALA A 243 28.34 25.28 -0.14
C ALA A 243 29.65 24.91 -0.84
N VAL A 244 29.59 24.11 -1.90
CA VAL A 244 30.75 23.75 -2.72
C VAL A 244 31.37 24.96 -3.40
N GLY A 245 30.54 25.88 -3.93
CA GLY A 245 31.02 27.14 -4.52
C GLY A 245 31.77 28.06 -3.53
N ALA A 246 31.52 27.90 -2.23
CA ALA A 246 32.21 28.64 -1.17
C ALA A 246 33.50 27.96 -0.66
N MET A 247 33.76 26.69 -1.03
CA MET A 247 34.95 25.97 -0.60
C MET A 247 36.20 26.55 -1.27
N LYS A 248 37.25 26.82 -0.49
CA LYS A 248 38.56 27.27 -0.99
C LYS A 248 39.60 26.17 -0.77
N GLY A 249 40.44 25.93 -1.78
CA GLY A 249 41.59 25.02 -1.66
C GLY A 249 41.26 23.52 -1.65
N VAL A 250 40.03 23.12 -2.00
CA VAL A 250 39.64 21.71 -2.16
C VAL A 250 39.61 21.36 -3.65
N ALA A 251 40.33 20.32 -4.05
CA ALA A 251 40.32 19.87 -5.44
C ALA A 251 38.92 19.35 -5.82
N ARG A 252 38.49 19.52 -7.09
CA ARG A 252 37.17 19.04 -7.56
C ARG A 252 36.92 17.56 -7.24
N GLY A 253 37.97 16.74 -7.39
CA GLY A 253 37.96 15.33 -7.06
C GLY A 253 38.00 14.99 -5.57
N GLU A 254 37.94 15.96 -4.66
CA GLU A 254 37.90 15.78 -3.19
C GLU A 254 36.62 16.36 -2.56
N VAL A 255 35.84 17.13 -3.33
CA VAL A 255 34.65 17.86 -2.86
C VAL A 255 33.67 16.95 -2.14
N TYR A 256 33.33 15.80 -2.74
CA TYR A 256 32.36 14.89 -2.13
C TYR A 256 32.82 14.38 -0.76
N ALA A 257 34.07 13.95 -0.63
CA ALA A 257 34.62 13.46 0.62
C ALA A 257 34.63 14.55 1.70
N ALA A 258 35.04 15.77 1.33
CA ALA A 258 35.05 16.91 2.24
C ALA A 258 33.64 17.31 2.70
N ARG A 259 32.66 17.35 1.78
CA ARG A 259 31.27 17.66 2.13
C ARG A 259 30.61 16.58 2.98
N VAL A 260 30.85 15.30 2.69
CA VAL A 260 30.38 14.19 3.54
C VAL A 260 30.96 14.32 4.95
N ALA A 261 32.27 14.53 5.08
CA ALA A 261 32.91 14.72 6.38
C ALA A 261 32.36 15.92 7.15
N GLU A 262 32.02 17.02 6.47
CA GLU A 262 31.40 18.19 7.10
C GLU A 262 29.95 17.92 7.53
N ASN A 263 29.15 17.31 6.65
CA ASN A 263 27.74 17.04 6.89
C ASN A 263 27.52 15.93 7.95
N PHE A 264 28.48 15.03 8.13
CA PHE A 264 28.47 14.04 9.22
C PHE A 264 29.00 14.60 10.56
N LYS A 265 29.82 15.68 10.53
CA LYS A 265 30.30 16.38 11.74
C LYS A 265 29.29 17.35 12.31
N LYS A 266 28.50 17.99 11.44
CA LYS A 266 27.35 18.78 11.87
C LYS A 266 26.41 17.83 12.62
N PRO A 267 26.00 18.15 13.88
CA PRO A 267 24.86 17.48 14.47
C PRO A 267 23.76 17.52 13.42
N GLU A 268 23.13 16.37 13.14
CA GLU A 268 21.97 16.36 12.27
C GLU A 268 21.06 17.50 12.73
N PRO A 269 20.57 18.38 11.85
CA PRO A 269 19.29 18.99 12.14
C PRO A 269 18.36 17.80 12.31
N ASP A 270 18.00 17.48 13.55
CA ASP A 270 17.24 16.30 13.94
C ASP A 270 16.30 15.86 12.81
N GLU A 271 16.66 14.79 12.09
CA GLU A 271 15.68 13.99 11.36
C GLU A 271 15.10 12.93 12.32
N ALA A 272 14.83 13.33 13.57
CA ALA A 272 13.50 13.06 14.10
C ALA A 272 12.50 13.54 13.05
N PRO A 273 11.48 12.75 12.66
CA PRO A 273 10.58 13.10 11.56
C PRO A 273 10.12 14.53 11.74
N ARG A 274 10.58 15.49 10.88
CA ARG A 274 10.50 16.95 11.10
C ARG A 274 9.37 17.26 12.07
N ALA A 275 9.73 17.31 13.36
CA ALA A 275 8.84 17.89 14.31
C ALA A 275 8.87 19.36 13.88
N LYS A 276 7.77 19.83 13.28
CA LYS A 276 7.29 21.17 13.61
C LYS A 276 7.65 21.38 15.08
N ALA A 277 8.39 22.45 15.43
CA ALA A 277 8.71 22.82 16.81
C ALA A 277 7.64 22.24 17.72
N PRO A 278 7.96 21.25 18.60
CA PRO A 278 7.06 20.15 18.95
C PRO A 278 5.67 20.71 18.99
N ALA A 279 4.87 20.35 17.97
CA ALA A 279 3.49 20.79 17.94
C ALA A 279 2.99 20.55 19.36
N PRO A 280 2.50 21.61 20.05
CA PRO A 280 2.23 21.52 21.48
C PRO A 280 1.52 20.19 21.72
N PRO A 281 2.01 19.38 22.69
CA PRO A 281 1.69 17.96 22.78
C PRO A 281 0.20 17.79 22.55
N ASP A 282 -0.20 17.01 21.54
CA ASP A 282 -1.59 16.95 21.10
C ASP A 282 -2.48 16.66 22.32
N THR A 283 -3.17 17.70 22.78
CA THR A 283 -4.04 17.65 23.95
C THR A 283 -5.44 17.23 23.56
N THR A 284 -5.68 16.93 22.27
CA THR A 284 -6.98 16.50 21.78
C THR A 284 -7.42 15.26 22.53
N VAL A 285 -8.55 15.40 23.22
CA VAL A 285 -9.29 14.27 23.77
C VAL A 285 -10.17 13.73 22.66
N TRP A 286 -10.07 12.43 22.39
CA TRP A 286 -10.91 11.73 21.43
C TRP A 286 -12.02 10.97 22.14
N LYS A 287 -13.20 10.98 21.54
CA LYS A 287 -14.33 10.20 22.02
C LYS A 287 -14.22 8.77 21.50
N VAL A 288 -13.58 7.91 22.29
CA VAL A 288 -13.33 6.51 21.94
C VAL A 288 -14.26 5.57 22.73
N PRO A 289 -15.42 5.16 22.20
CA PRO A 289 -16.34 4.31 22.93
C PRO A 289 -15.76 2.91 23.18
N THR A 290 -15.78 2.48 24.43
CA THR A 290 -15.32 1.14 24.86
C THR A 290 -16.40 0.07 24.69
N GLY A 291 -17.68 0.43 24.89
CA GLY A 291 -18.82 -0.47 24.68
C GLY A 291 -18.64 -1.82 25.38
N LYS A 292 -18.88 -2.91 24.66
CA LYS A 292 -18.66 -4.29 25.14
C LYS A 292 -17.30 -4.86 24.69
N SER A 293 -16.32 -4.02 24.35
CA SER A 293 -15.00 -4.50 23.91
C SER A 293 -14.31 -5.32 25.01
N PRO A 294 -13.44 -6.29 24.63
CA PRO A 294 -12.66 -7.04 25.60
C PRO A 294 -11.80 -6.10 26.44
N SER A 295 -11.71 -6.35 27.74
CA SER A 295 -10.91 -5.51 28.63
C SER A 295 -10.21 -6.28 29.74
N ILE A 296 -9.14 -5.71 30.29
CA ILE A 296 -8.39 -6.24 31.43
C ILE A 296 -8.10 -5.10 32.41
N GLY A 297 -8.15 -5.40 33.71
CA GLY A 297 -8.09 -4.40 34.80
C GLY A 297 -9.47 -4.02 35.34
N PRO A 298 -9.55 -3.24 36.44
CA PRO A 298 -10.80 -2.89 37.10
C PRO A 298 -11.72 -2.04 36.20
N ALA A 299 -13.03 -2.27 36.26
CA ALA A 299 -14.00 -1.51 35.44
C ALA A 299 -14.05 -0.02 35.81
N ASP A 300 -13.72 0.31 37.06
CA ASP A 300 -13.67 1.62 37.69
C ASP A 300 -12.23 2.19 37.79
N ALA A 301 -11.27 1.60 37.08
CA ALA A 301 -9.92 2.11 36.98
C ALA A 301 -9.91 3.58 36.54
N LEU A 302 -9.08 4.40 37.20
CA LEU A 302 -8.98 5.84 36.96
C LEU A 302 -8.42 6.18 35.57
N VAL A 303 -7.65 5.27 34.98
CA VAL A 303 -7.14 5.39 33.62
C VAL A 303 -7.62 4.22 32.77
N THR A 304 -8.23 4.54 31.63
CA THR A 304 -8.58 3.58 30.59
C THR A 304 -7.70 3.81 29.37
N ILE A 305 -6.98 2.78 28.94
CA ILE A 305 -6.19 2.74 27.70
C ILE A 305 -7.00 1.96 26.67
N VAL A 306 -7.42 2.59 25.58
CA VAL A 306 -8.01 1.89 24.43
C VAL A 306 -6.91 1.62 23.40
N GLU A 307 -6.68 0.36 23.07
CA GLU A 307 -5.68 -0.08 22.08
C GLU A 307 -6.34 -0.59 20.81
N PHE A 308 -6.02 0.01 19.66
CA PHE A 308 -6.28 -0.54 18.34
C PHE A 308 -5.09 -1.37 17.87
N SER A 309 -5.30 -2.66 17.63
CA SER A 309 -4.21 -3.61 17.40
C SER A 309 -4.51 -4.66 16.34
N ASP A 310 -3.44 -5.28 15.84
CA ASP A 310 -3.43 -6.26 14.75
C ASP A 310 -2.46 -7.40 15.11
N TYR A 311 -2.92 -8.65 15.05
CA TYR A 311 -2.13 -9.82 15.45
C TYR A 311 -0.98 -10.18 14.51
N GLN A 312 -0.98 -9.72 13.26
CA GLN A 312 0.14 -9.86 12.32
C GLN A 312 1.08 -8.65 12.33
N CYS A 313 0.71 -7.55 13.00
CA CYS A 313 1.57 -6.38 13.05
C CYS A 313 2.76 -6.60 14.01
N PRO A 314 4.02 -6.51 13.52
CA PRO A 314 5.19 -6.68 14.38
C PRO A 314 5.34 -5.54 15.41
N PHE A 315 4.78 -4.36 15.15
CA PHE A 315 4.74 -3.27 16.13
C PHE A 315 3.74 -3.54 17.24
N CYS A 316 2.59 -4.14 16.94
CA CYS A 316 1.61 -4.56 17.95
C CYS A 316 2.19 -5.62 18.89
N LYS A 317 2.91 -6.61 18.32
CA LYS A 317 3.65 -7.59 19.12
C LYS A 317 4.64 -6.96 20.09
N ARG A 318 5.34 -5.88 19.69
CA ARG A 318 6.21 -5.11 20.60
C ARG A 318 5.41 -4.31 21.62
N GLY A 319 4.33 -3.66 21.20
CA GLY A 319 3.43 -2.90 22.07
C GLY A 319 2.83 -3.76 23.20
N GLN A 320 2.55 -5.03 22.94
CA GLN A 320 2.05 -5.97 23.95
C GLN A 320 2.96 -6.05 25.18
N ALA A 321 4.29 -6.06 25.00
CA ALA A 321 5.23 -6.09 26.12
C ALA A 321 5.14 -4.82 26.97
N THR A 322 4.98 -3.66 26.32
CA THR A 322 4.75 -2.37 27.01
C THR A 322 3.44 -2.39 27.78
N VAL A 323 2.34 -2.86 27.18
CA VAL A 323 1.03 -2.97 27.82
C VAL A 323 1.07 -3.89 29.04
N ASP A 324 1.76 -5.03 28.95
CA ASP A 324 1.94 -5.96 30.07
C ASP A 324 2.71 -5.31 31.24
N GLU A 325 3.74 -4.50 30.95
CA GLU A 325 4.47 -3.73 31.96
C GLU A 325 3.58 -2.65 32.59
N LEU A 326 2.78 -1.93 31.80
CA LEU A 326 1.85 -0.91 32.30
C LEU A 326 0.80 -1.50 33.24
N LEU A 327 0.20 -2.64 32.88
CA LEU A 327 -0.76 -3.34 33.74
C LEU A 327 -0.14 -3.78 35.07
N ARG A 328 1.16 -4.13 35.09
CA ARG A 328 1.89 -4.43 36.32
C ARG A 328 2.19 -3.19 37.15
N ARG A 329 2.77 -2.14 36.54
CA ARG A 329 3.19 -0.92 37.25
C ARG A 329 2.01 -0.13 37.82
N TYR A 330 0.89 -0.11 37.09
CA TYR A 330 -0.32 0.62 37.46
C TYR A 330 -1.45 -0.32 37.89
N ALA A 331 -1.10 -1.42 38.56
CA ALA A 331 -2.06 -2.40 39.04
C ALA A 331 -3.19 -1.72 39.86
N GLY A 332 -4.44 -2.03 39.52
CA GLY A 332 -5.63 -1.43 40.14
C GLY A 332 -6.00 -0.02 39.64
N LYS A 333 -5.09 0.69 38.96
CA LYS A 333 -5.31 2.06 38.46
C LYS A 333 -5.59 2.14 36.97
N VAL A 334 -5.11 1.15 36.20
CA VAL A 334 -5.25 1.10 34.74
C VAL A 334 -6.16 -0.05 34.31
N ARG A 335 -7.02 0.25 33.34
CA ARG A 335 -7.80 -0.69 32.54
C ARG A 335 -7.38 -0.58 31.08
N VAL A 336 -7.15 -1.71 30.42
CA VAL A 336 -6.87 -1.75 28.98
C VAL A 336 -8.08 -2.33 28.26
N VAL A 337 -8.50 -1.69 27.18
CA VAL A 337 -9.63 -2.07 26.33
C VAL A 337 -9.12 -2.32 24.91
N TRP A 338 -9.43 -3.48 24.37
CA TRP A 338 -8.98 -3.88 23.05
C TRP A 338 -9.95 -3.47 21.95
N LYS A 339 -9.40 -3.03 20.81
CA LYS A 339 -10.09 -2.78 19.54
C LYS A 339 -9.35 -3.48 18.42
N HIS A 340 -10.07 -4.26 17.62
CA HIS A 340 -9.47 -4.93 16.47
C HIS A 340 -9.25 -3.96 15.31
N GLN A 341 -8.06 -3.96 14.74
CA GLN A 341 -7.77 -3.26 13.50
C GLN A 341 -6.89 -4.09 12.55
N PRO A 342 -7.39 -5.24 12.02
CA PRO A 342 -6.70 -5.97 10.96
C PRO A 342 -6.40 -5.07 9.76
N LEU A 343 -5.12 -4.94 9.41
CA LEU A 343 -4.69 -4.10 8.30
C LEU A 343 -4.90 -4.84 6.97
N PRO A 344 -5.24 -4.14 5.86
CA PRO A 344 -5.60 -4.78 4.59
C PRO A 344 -4.50 -5.66 3.97
N PHE A 345 -3.24 -5.40 4.30
CA PHE A 345 -2.07 -6.16 3.84
C PHE A 345 -1.69 -7.32 4.78
N HIS A 346 -2.42 -7.51 5.88
CA HIS A 346 -2.27 -8.61 6.84
C HIS A 346 -3.42 -9.61 6.70
N GLN A 347 -3.28 -10.53 5.74
CA GLN A 347 -4.35 -11.46 5.34
C GLN A 347 -4.83 -12.40 6.47
N ARG A 348 -3.96 -12.73 7.42
CA ARG A 348 -4.24 -13.61 8.57
C ARG A 348 -4.64 -12.87 9.84
N ALA A 349 -4.60 -11.53 9.86
CA ALA A 349 -5.01 -10.73 11.02
C ALA A 349 -6.51 -10.82 11.31
N MET A 350 -7.34 -10.88 10.26
CA MET A 350 -8.79 -11.05 10.42
C MET A 350 -9.14 -12.44 10.98
N PRO A 351 -8.67 -13.58 10.43
CA PRO A 351 -8.82 -14.90 11.06
C PRO A 351 -8.33 -14.96 12.51
N ALA A 352 -7.18 -14.36 12.82
CA ALA A 352 -6.67 -14.27 14.19
C ALA A 352 -7.61 -13.49 15.13
N ALA A 353 -8.17 -12.37 14.66
CA ALA A 353 -9.16 -11.61 15.39
C ALA A 353 -10.46 -12.40 15.63
N VAL A 354 -10.91 -13.17 14.65
CA VAL A 354 -12.05 -14.09 14.79
C VAL A 354 -11.79 -15.13 15.86
N LEU A 355 -10.60 -15.75 15.89
CA LEU A 355 -10.23 -16.71 16.94
C LEU A 355 -10.23 -16.05 18.33
N ALA A 356 -9.65 -14.87 18.49
CA ALA A 356 -9.64 -14.16 19.76
C ALA A 356 -11.06 -13.87 20.27
N MET A 357 -11.95 -13.43 19.39
CA MET A 357 -13.35 -13.17 19.70
C MET A 357 -14.15 -14.45 19.98
N GLU A 358 -13.84 -15.56 19.31
CA GLU A 358 -14.45 -16.86 19.62
C GLU A 358 -13.96 -17.41 20.96
N ALA A 359 -12.67 -17.26 21.29
CA ALA A 359 -12.14 -17.58 22.61
C ALA A 359 -12.85 -16.79 23.70
N ARG A 360 -13.13 -15.50 23.43
CA ARG A 360 -13.95 -14.66 24.32
C ARG A 360 -15.38 -15.16 24.46
N ALA A 361 -16.03 -15.53 23.36
CA ALA A 361 -17.39 -16.03 23.38
C ALA A 361 -17.52 -17.33 24.19
N GLN A 362 -16.46 -18.12 24.28
CA GLN A 362 -16.44 -19.39 25.03
C GLN A 362 -15.99 -19.22 26.49
N ARG A 363 -15.04 -18.32 26.78
CA ARG A 363 -14.35 -18.25 28.09
C ARG A 363 -14.29 -16.83 28.68
N GLY A 364 -15.08 -15.89 28.16
CA GLY A 364 -15.11 -14.48 28.59
C GLY A 364 -13.82 -13.73 28.27
N ASP A 365 -13.64 -12.54 28.85
CA ASP A 365 -12.46 -11.70 28.62
C ASP A 365 -11.14 -12.41 29.00
N LYS A 366 -11.16 -13.32 29.99
CA LYS A 366 -10.00 -14.16 30.31
C LYS A 366 -9.56 -15.01 29.10
N GLY A 367 -10.52 -15.62 28.40
CA GLY A 367 -10.27 -16.36 27.17
C GLY A 367 -9.72 -15.47 26.05
N PHE A 368 -10.25 -14.26 25.90
CA PHE A 368 -9.74 -13.28 24.94
C PHE A 368 -8.25 -12.99 25.14
N TRP A 369 -7.86 -12.62 26.36
CA TRP A 369 -6.48 -12.22 26.65
C TRP A 369 -5.49 -13.38 26.64
N GLU A 370 -5.95 -14.60 26.96
CA GLU A 370 -5.17 -15.82 26.76
C GLU A 370 -4.91 -16.06 25.25
N ALA A 371 -5.94 -15.95 24.40
CA ALA A 371 -5.78 -16.04 22.95
C ALA A 371 -4.84 -14.96 22.41
N THR A 372 -4.99 -13.70 22.84
CA THR A 372 -4.13 -12.58 22.42
C THR A 372 -2.64 -12.89 22.61
N LYS A 373 -2.26 -13.42 23.78
CA LYS A 373 -0.87 -13.79 24.08
C LYS A 373 -0.36 -14.90 23.15
N LEU A 374 -1.18 -15.93 22.95
CA LEU A 374 -0.83 -17.07 22.09
C LEU A 374 -0.72 -16.66 20.62
N LEU A 375 -1.61 -15.78 20.15
CA LEU A 375 -1.60 -15.25 18.79
C LEU A 375 -0.35 -14.42 18.53
N PHE A 376 0.01 -13.49 19.41
CA PHE A 376 1.27 -12.74 19.26
C PHE A 376 2.51 -13.61 19.39
N ARG A 377 2.47 -14.67 20.22
CA ARG A 377 3.55 -15.64 20.31
C ARG A 377 3.75 -16.39 18.99
N SER A 378 2.64 -16.82 18.37
CA SER A 378 2.64 -17.54 17.08
C SER A 378 3.00 -16.65 15.88
N ALA A 379 2.66 -15.35 15.92
CA ALA A 379 2.92 -14.42 14.84
C ALA A 379 4.41 -14.38 14.42
N PRO A 380 4.71 -14.42 13.10
CA PRO A 380 3.77 -14.20 11.99
C PRO A 380 2.99 -15.44 11.52
N ASN A 381 3.27 -16.64 12.03
CA ASN A 381 2.62 -17.90 11.64
C ASN A 381 1.22 -17.97 12.25
N LEU A 382 0.21 -17.67 11.42
CA LEU A 382 -1.20 -17.56 11.81
C LEU A 382 -2.10 -18.23 10.76
N GLU A 383 -1.61 -19.29 10.12
CA GLU A 383 -2.41 -20.11 9.20
C GLU A 383 -3.51 -20.87 9.94
N ASP A 384 -4.46 -21.45 9.22
CA ASP A 384 -5.61 -22.13 9.84
C ASP A 384 -5.17 -23.22 10.83
N ASP A 385 -4.11 -23.97 10.51
CA ASP A 385 -3.57 -24.99 11.41
C ASP A 385 -2.94 -24.40 12.69
N ASP A 386 -2.28 -23.24 12.60
CA ASP A 386 -1.74 -22.52 13.75
C ASP A 386 -2.87 -22.04 14.66
N LEU A 387 -3.92 -21.46 14.09
CA LEU A 387 -5.11 -21.00 14.82
C LEU A 387 -5.82 -22.17 15.53
N LEU A 388 -5.92 -23.33 14.87
CA LEU A 388 -6.48 -24.53 15.48
C LEU A 388 -5.57 -25.12 16.55
N ALA A 389 -4.25 -25.02 16.41
CA ALA A 389 -3.30 -25.43 17.44
C ALA A 389 -3.46 -24.57 18.71
N ILE A 390 -3.58 -23.25 18.56
CA ILE A 390 -3.89 -22.32 19.66
C ILE A 390 -5.22 -22.70 20.31
N ALA A 391 -6.27 -22.96 19.52
CA ALA A 391 -7.57 -23.36 20.04
C ALA A 391 -7.50 -24.65 20.88
N ARG A 392 -6.70 -25.65 20.46
CA ARG A 392 -6.45 -26.88 21.21
C ARG A 392 -5.67 -26.63 22.49
N GLU A 393 -4.62 -25.82 22.46
CA GLU A 393 -3.84 -25.43 23.65
C GLU A 393 -4.74 -24.77 24.70
N MET A 394 -5.65 -23.91 24.26
CA MET A 394 -6.64 -23.22 25.09
C MET A 394 -7.83 -24.08 25.50
N LYS A 395 -7.93 -25.33 25.03
CA LYS A 395 -9.07 -26.25 25.24
C LYS A 395 -10.41 -25.64 24.82
N LEU A 396 -10.42 -24.87 23.72
CA LEU A 396 -11.64 -24.34 23.12
C LEU A 396 -12.40 -25.45 22.39
N ASN A 397 -13.70 -25.25 22.17
CA ASN A 397 -14.48 -26.09 21.26
C ASN A 397 -14.02 -25.86 19.82
N GLU A 398 -13.19 -26.78 19.31
CA GLU A 398 -12.57 -26.68 17.98
C GLU A 398 -13.60 -26.64 16.84
N ALA A 399 -14.72 -27.38 16.96
CA ALA A 399 -15.78 -27.37 15.95
C ALA A 399 -16.42 -25.96 15.83
N ARG A 400 -16.64 -25.29 16.96
CA ARG A 400 -17.10 -23.90 16.96
C ARG A 400 -16.06 -22.93 16.40
N VAL A 401 -14.78 -23.13 16.70
CA VAL A 401 -13.69 -22.30 16.12
C VAL A 401 -13.63 -22.46 14.60
N LYS A 402 -13.63 -23.69 14.09
CA LYS A 402 -13.66 -23.96 12.63
C LYS A 402 -14.87 -23.30 11.98
N ALA A 403 -16.05 -23.43 12.58
CA ALA A 403 -17.26 -22.79 12.07
C ALA A 403 -17.17 -21.26 12.11
N ALA A 404 -16.57 -20.68 13.16
CA ALA A 404 -16.37 -19.24 13.29
C ALA A 404 -15.42 -18.71 12.21
N LEU A 405 -14.29 -19.39 11.97
CA LEU A 405 -13.33 -19.03 10.92
C LEU A 405 -13.96 -19.13 9.53
N ALA A 406 -14.60 -20.26 9.20
CA ALA A 406 -15.21 -20.48 7.89
C ALA A 406 -16.36 -19.52 7.57
N LYS A 407 -17.13 -19.10 8.60
CA LYS A 407 -18.25 -18.17 8.44
C LYS A 407 -17.86 -16.70 8.69
N GLU A 408 -16.61 -16.43 9.03
CA GLU A 408 -16.14 -15.13 9.54
C GLU A 408 -17.06 -14.59 10.66
N SER A 409 -17.42 -15.47 11.60
CA SER A 409 -18.20 -15.06 12.77
C SER A 409 -17.46 -13.94 13.52
N HIS A 410 -18.21 -13.00 14.11
CA HIS A 410 -17.67 -11.79 14.76
C HIS A 410 -17.15 -10.68 13.82
N LYS A 411 -17.10 -10.89 12.50
CA LYS A 411 -16.65 -9.87 11.53
C LYS A 411 -17.35 -8.52 11.68
N THR A 412 -18.65 -8.50 11.99
CA THR A 412 -19.38 -7.24 12.22
C THR A 412 -18.82 -6.44 13.40
N ALA A 413 -18.46 -7.09 14.49
CA ALA A 413 -17.87 -6.41 15.65
C ALA A 413 -16.44 -5.92 15.35
N ILE A 414 -15.65 -6.76 14.66
CA ILE A 414 -14.29 -6.41 14.23
C ILE A 414 -14.34 -5.22 13.25
N GLN A 415 -15.26 -5.23 12.29
CA GLN A 415 -15.44 -4.12 11.36
C GLN A 415 -15.88 -2.84 12.08
N ALA A 416 -16.71 -2.92 13.11
CA ALA A 416 -17.08 -1.76 13.90
C ALA A 416 -15.89 -1.15 14.66
N ASP A 417 -14.94 -1.97 15.13
CA ASP A 417 -13.69 -1.47 15.70
C ASP A 417 -12.80 -0.82 14.62
N MET A 418 -12.72 -1.39 13.42
CA MET A 418 -11.99 -0.79 12.29
C MET A 418 -12.60 0.55 11.84
N ASP A 419 -13.92 0.64 11.75
CA ASP A 419 -14.64 1.87 11.42
C ASP A 419 -14.39 2.93 12.51
N LEU A 420 -14.39 2.52 13.78
CA LEU A 420 -14.04 3.41 14.88
C LEU A 420 -12.58 3.88 14.78
N ALA A 421 -11.65 3.00 14.40
CA ALA A 421 -10.24 3.35 14.22
C ALA A 421 -10.08 4.48 13.20
N ASP A 422 -10.77 4.38 12.07
CA ASP A 422 -10.79 5.44 11.04
C ASP A 422 -11.35 6.75 11.61
N ASP A 423 -12.44 6.68 12.36
CA ASP A 423 -13.10 7.83 12.96
C ASP A 423 -12.20 8.57 13.95
N VAL A 424 -11.55 7.84 14.86
CA VAL A 424 -10.67 8.45 15.86
C VAL A 424 -9.26 8.71 15.33
N THR A 425 -9.04 8.51 14.03
CA THR A 425 -7.77 8.69 13.29
C THR A 425 -6.65 7.73 13.68
N ALA A 426 -6.97 6.56 14.22
CA ALA A 426 -6.03 5.44 14.38
C ALA A 426 -5.69 4.85 13.01
N ARG A 427 -4.83 5.52 12.22
CA ARG A 427 -4.49 5.16 10.83
C ARG A 427 -3.46 4.03 10.71
N GLY A 428 -3.06 3.43 11.82
CA GLY A 428 -2.07 2.36 11.88
C GLY A 428 -2.04 1.72 13.25
N THR A 429 -1.45 0.53 13.33
CA THR A 429 -1.42 -0.28 14.56
C THR A 429 0.02 -0.47 15.08
N PRO A 430 0.23 -0.45 16.41
CA PRO A 430 -0.77 -0.16 17.42
C PRO A 430 -1.06 1.35 17.52
N THR A 431 -2.28 1.72 17.88
CA THR A 431 -2.61 3.10 18.32
C THR A 431 -3.34 3.02 19.65
N PHE A 432 -3.00 3.90 20.58
CA PHE A 432 -3.53 3.92 21.94
C PHE A 432 -4.25 5.23 22.23
N TYR A 433 -5.25 5.18 23.10
CA TYR A 433 -5.92 6.34 23.67
C TYR A 433 -5.99 6.21 25.19
N VAL A 434 -5.21 7.01 25.91
CA VAL A 434 -5.17 7.06 27.38
C VAL A 434 -6.16 8.12 27.84
N ASN A 435 -7.32 7.71 28.39
CA ASN A 435 -8.42 8.63 28.71
C ASN A 435 -8.83 9.54 27.52
N GLY A 436 -8.73 9.01 26.30
CA GLY A 436 -9.01 9.74 25.06
C GLY A 436 -7.81 10.49 24.46
N ARG A 437 -6.68 10.62 25.16
CA ARG A 437 -5.45 11.22 24.65
C ARG A 437 -4.66 10.22 23.79
N LYS A 438 -4.39 10.57 22.54
CA LYS A 438 -3.84 9.64 21.54
C LYS A 438 -2.32 9.47 21.66
N LEU A 439 -1.85 8.22 21.55
CA LEU A 439 -0.45 7.84 21.32
C LEU A 439 -0.40 6.88 20.13
N SER A 440 0.35 7.21 19.08
CA SER A 440 0.40 6.41 17.85
C SER A 440 1.69 5.59 17.77
N GLY A 441 1.59 4.31 17.41
CA GLY A 441 2.71 3.40 17.25
C GLY A 441 3.17 2.72 18.55
N ALA A 442 4.13 1.81 18.42
CA ALA A 442 4.78 1.17 19.55
C ALA A 442 5.73 2.16 20.25
N GLN A 443 5.18 2.98 21.14
CA GLN A 443 5.90 4.01 21.88
C GLN A 443 6.72 3.43 23.05
N PRO A 444 7.81 4.10 23.48
CA PRO A 444 8.53 3.75 24.70
C PRO A 444 7.63 3.79 25.93
N LEU A 445 7.97 2.98 26.94
CA LEU A 445 7.21 2.87 28.18
C LEU A 445 7.07 4.23 28.89
N GLU A 446 8.12 5.04 28.86
CA GLU A 446 8.21 6.33 29.54
C GLU A 446 7.15 7.30 29.02
N LYS A 447 6.85 7.27 27.71
CA LYS A 447 5.81 8.10 27.09
C LYS A 447 4.41 7.72 27.57
N PHE A 448 4.18 6.43 27.84
CA PHE A 448 2.94 6.00 28.46
C PHE A 448 2.88 6.42 29.93
N GLN A 449 3.98 6.30 30.68
CA GLN A 449 4.02 6.69 32.09
C GLN A 449 3.72 8.18 32.26
N GLU A 450 4.39 9.04 31.48
CA GLU A 450 4.13 10.49 31.47
C GLU A 450 2.64 10.80 31.29
N LEU A 451 2.00 10.18 30.29
CA LEU A 451 0.60 10.42 29.99
C LEU A 451 -0.36 9.78 31.01
N ILE A 452 -0.04 8.59 31.51
CA ILE A 452 -0.86 7.91 32.54
C ILE A 452 -0.82 8.70 33.84
N ASP A 453 0.34 9.18 34.27
CA ASP A 453 0.50 9.94 35.52
C ASP A 453 -0.24 11.30 35.41
N GLU A 454 -0.14 11.98 34.26
CA GLU A 454 -0.93 13.17 33.96
C GLU A 454 -2.44 12.89 34.08
N GLN A 455 -2.91 11.83 33.42
CA GLN A 455 -4.33 11.48 33.37
C GLN A 455 -4.86 10.92 34.68
N LEU A 456 -4.02 10.30 35.51
CA LEU A 456 -4.34 9.94 36.90
C LEU A 456 -4.63 11.19 37.73
N GLY A 457 -3.81 12.24 37.62
CA GLY A 457 -4.03 13.50 38.34
C GLY A 457 -5.38 14.14 37.99
N VAL A 458 -5.73 14.16 36.69
CA VAL A 458 -7.04 14.66 36.22
C VAL A 458 -8.19 13.80 36.76
N ALA A 459 -8.07 12.47 36.65
CA ALA A 459 -9.04 11.51 37.14
C ALA A 459 -9.31 11.63 38.64
N GLU A 460 -8.25 11.69 39.45
CA GLU A 460 -8.33 11.83 40.91
C GLU A 460 -8.99 13.16 41.31
N ALA A 461 -8.71 14.25 40.60
CA ALA A 461 -9.38 15.53 40.83
C ALA A 461 -10.89 15.45 40.54
N MET A 462 -11.31 14.81 39.44
CA MET A 462 -12.72 14.62 39.11
C MET A 462 -13.44 13.74 40.14
N VAL A 463 -12.79 12.68 40.63
CA VAL A 463 -13.37 11.80 41.66
C VAL A 463 -13.51 12.54 42.99
N ARG A 464 -12.50 13.32 43.41
CA ARG A 464 -12.60 14.20 44.59
C ARG A 464 -13.71 15.25 44.43
N GLY A 465 -13.94 15.72 43.21
CA GLY A 465 -15.05 16.59 42.85
C GLY A 465 -16.43 15.92 42.78
N GLY A 466 -16.53 14.63 43.10
CA GLY A 466 -17.80 13.90 43.19
C GLY A 466 -18.18 13.08 41.95
N THR A 467 -17.30 12.98 40.93
CA THR A 467 -17.54 12.08 39.78
C THR A 467 -17.37 10.62 40.21
N PRO A 468 -18.39 9.75 40.09
CA PRO A 468 -18.23 8.35 40.42
C PRO A 468 -17.22 7.67 39.48
N ALA A 469 -16.27 6.89 40.02
CA ALA A 469 -15.23 6.21 39.24
C ALA A 469 -15.81 5.36 38.09
N ALA A 470 -16.95 4.69 38.32
CA ALA A 470 -17.67 3.92 37.30
C ALA A 470 -18.16 4.73 36.07
N ARG A 471 -18.28 6.06 36.18
CA ARG A 471 -18.66 6.96 35.08
C ARG A 471 -17.50 7.77 34.54
N LEU A 472 -16.34 7.71 35.19
CA LEU A 472 -15.23 8.63 34.98
C LEU A 472 -14.72 8.64 33.54
N TYR A 473 -14.49 7.47 32.94
CA TYR A 473 -14.02 7.41 31.55
C TYR A 473 -14.97 8.11 30.58
N GLY A 474 -16.28 7.87 30.74
CA GLY A 474 -17.31 8.51 29.92
C GLY A 474 -17.32 10.02 30.06
N GLU A 475 -17.15 10.52 31.30
CA GLU A 475 -17.07 11.95 31.58
C GLU A 475 -15.78 12.59 31.02
N LEU A 476 -14.64 11.89 31.10
CA LEU A 476 -13.35 12.38 30.58
C LEU A 476 -13.38 12.59 29.07
N ILE A 477 -14.08 11.74 28.32
CA ILE A 477 -14.13 11.79 26.85
C ILE A 477 -15.39 12.45 26.28
N LYS A 478 -16.32 12.93 27.11
CA LYS A 478 -17.67 13.32 26.67
C LYS A 478 -17.66 14.43 25.61
N ASP A 479 -16.77 15.40 25.83
CA ASP A 479 -16.53 16.58 24.98
C ASP A 479 -15.37 16.35 23.99
N GLY A 480 -14.85 15.12 23.93
CA GLY A 480 -13.79 14.73 23.02
C GLY A 480 -14.27 14.69 21.56
N ARG A 481 -13.32 14.81 20.63
CA ARG A 481 -13.55 14.77 19.19
C ARG A 481 -14.13 13.40 18.79
N ALA A 482 -15.34 13.40 18.21
CA ALA A 482 -16.07 12.19 17.78
C ALA A 482 -15.71 11.69 16.37
N GLY A 483 -14.68 12.30 15.77
CA GLY A 483 -14.08 11.92 14.50
C GLY A 483 -13.81 13.12 13.61
N GLU A 484 -13.19 12.88 12.44
CA GLU A 484 -13.10 13.92 11.41
C GLU A 484 -14.51 14.28 10.92
N PRO A 485 -14.89 15.58 10.91
CA PRO A 485 -16.14 16.04 10.31
C PRO A 485 -16.29 15.48 8.89
N LEU A 486 -17.52 15.19 8.48
CA LEU A 486 -17.75 14.82 7.09
C LEU A 486 -17.49 16.04 6.22
N GLU A 487 -16.68 15.87 5.18
CA GLU A 487 -16.39 16.97 4.26
C GLU A 487 -17.62 17.25 3.42
N LEU A 488 -17.94 18.53 3.26
CA LEU A 488 -19.00 18.98 2.35
C LEU A 488 -18.40 19.24 0.97
N ALA A 489 -19.09 18.81 -0.07
CA ALA A 489 -18.79 19.23 -1.43
C ALA A 489 -19.14 20.72 -1.59
N LYS A 490 -18.36 21.45 -2.40
CA LYS A 490 -18.64 22.88 -2.67
C LYS A 490 -19.99 23.08 -3.34
N THR A 491 -20.38 22.13 -4.18
CA THR A 491 -21.69 22.05 -4.81
C THR A 491 -22.10 20.58 -4.94
N THR A 492 -23.40 20.32 -5.10
CA THR A 492 -23.91 18.98 -5.43
C THR A 492 -24.33 18.98 -6.90
N PRO A 493 -23.55 18.35 -7.81
CA PRO A 493 -23.88 18.35 -9.23
C PRO A 493 -25.21 17.66 -9.51
N SER A 494 -25.99 18.20 -10.44
CA SER A 494 -27.28 17.63 -10.84
C SER A 494 -27.08 16.39 -11.72
N VAL A 495 -27.85 15.33 -11.46
CA VAL A 495 -27.78 14.07 -12.22
C VAL A 495 -28.87 14.04 -13.30
N GLY A 496 -28.46 13.87 -14.56
CA GLY A 496 -29.37 13.79 -15.71
C GLY A 496 -29.42 12.41 -16.36
N LYS A 497 -30.23 12.27 -17.42
CA LYS A 497 -30.30 11.04 -18.26
C LYS A 497 -28.99 10.75 -19.00
N GLY A 498 -28.13 11.74 -19.18
CA GLY A 498 -26.82 11.58 -19.80
C GLY A 498 -25.75 11.01 -18.87
N ASN A 499 -26.05 10.82 -17.57
CA ASN A 499 -25.12 10.23 -16.62
C ASN A 499 -25.45 8.75 -16.41
N PRO A 500 -24.55 7.83 -16.80
CA PRO A 500 -24.75 6.41 -16.58
C PRO A 500 -24.92 6.10 -15.08
N SER A 501 -25.87 5.24 -14.74
CA SER A 501 -26.17 4.92 -13.34
C SER A 501 -26.57 3.47 -13.08
N LYS A 502 -26.38 3.01 -11.85
CA LYS A 502 -26.91 1.74 -11.30
C LYS A 502 -27.78 2.04 -10.07
N GLY A 503 -28.84 1.25 -9.89
CA GLY A 503 -29.75 1.37 -8.74
C GLY A 503 -31.04 2.14 -9.06
N ALA A 504 -31.89 2.28 -8.05
CA ALA A 504 -33.21 2.88 -8.22
C ALA A 504 -33.11 4.39 -8.55
N ALA A 505 -33.82 4.86 -9.58
CA ALA A 505 -33.80 6.27 -9.99
C ALA A 505 -34.22 7.25 -8.88
N LYS A 506 -35.06 6.79 -7.94
CA LYS A 506 -35.55 7.54 -6.76
C LYS A 506 -34.90 7.09 -5.45
N ALA A 507 -33.71 6.48 -5.49
CA ALA A 507 -32.97 6.13 -4.29
C ALA A 507 -32.76 7.37 -3.40
N ALA A 508 -32.88 7.21 -2.08
CA ALA A 508 -32.74 8.31 -1.12
C ALA A 508 -31.33 8.92 -1.14
N VAL A 509 -30.31 8.12 -1.51
CA VAL A 509 -28.93 8.56 -1.64
C VAL A 509 -28.41 8.33 -3.06
N THR A 510 -27.80 9.38 -3.63
CA THR A 510 -27.08 9.34 -4.89
C THR A 510 -25.59 9.51 -4.62
N VAL A 511 -24.80 8.52 -5.05
CA VAL A 511 -23.34 8.51 -5.00
C VAL A 511 -22.82 8.81 -6.40
N GLN A 512 -22.30 10.02 -6.61
CA GLN A 512 -21.66 10.41 -7.86
C GLN A 512 -20.16 10.08 -7.77
N LEU A 513 -19.70 9.11 -8.57
CA LEU A 513 -18.32 8.67 -8.65
C LEU A 513 -17.62 9.36 -9.82
N PHE A 514 -16.72 10.29 -9.52
CA PHE A 514 -15.79 10.91 -10.47
C PHE A 514 -14.59 10.00 -10.67
N SER A 515 -14.38 9.55 -11.91
CA SER A 515 -13.42 8.48 -12.18
C SER A 515 -12.81 8.56 -13.58
N ASP A 516 -11.73 7.81 -13.74
CA ASP A 516 -10.83 7.80 -14.89
C ASP A 516 -10.44 6.34 -15.18
N PHE A 517 -10.60 5.90 -16.44
CA PHE A 517 -10.36 4.51 -16.86
C PHE A 517 -8.89 4.09 -16.87
N GLN A 518 -7.92 5.01 -16.89
CA GLN A 518 -6.49 4.72 -16.73
C GLN A 518 -5.99 4.84 -15.29
N CYS A 519 -6.79 5.43 -14.39
CA CYS A 519 -6.39 5.62 -13.00
C CYS A 519 -6.35 4.28 -12.23
N PRO A 520 -5.20 3.88 -11.66
CA PRO A 520 -5.12 2.63 -10.90
C PRO A 520 -5.92 2.69 -9.59
N PHE A 521 -6.07 3.88 -8.97
CA PHE A 521 -6.89 4.05 -7.78
C PHE A 521 -8.39 3.92 -8.08
N CYS A 522 -8.83 4.33 -9.28
CA CYS A 522 -10.21 4.13 -9.72
C CYS A 522 -10.55 2.64 -9.82
N SER A 523 -9.63 1.83 -10.34
CA SER A 523 -9.78 0.37 -10.33
C SER A 523 -9.78 -0.20 -8.92
N ARG A 524 -8.86 0.28 -8.05
CA ARG A 524 -8.75 -0.18 -6.66
C ARG A 524 -10.02 0.03 -5.84
N VAL A 525 -10.83 1.05 -6.12
CA VAL A 525 -12.05 1.34 -5.36
C VAL A 525 -13.28 0.55 -5.83
N LEU A 526 -13.23 -0.09 -7.00
CA LEU A 526 -14.39 -0.82 -7.56
C LEU A 526 -14.94 -1.92 -6.63
N PRO A 527 -14.13 -2.73 -5.93
CA PRO A 527 -14.65 -3.69 -4.96
C PRO A 527 -15.42 -3.02 -3.81
N THR A 528 -14.96 -1.85 -3.36
CA THR A 528 -15.64 -1.06 -2.33
C THR A 528 -16.98 -0.51 -2.85
N VAL A 529 -17.04 -0.04 -4.09
CA VAL A 529 -18.28 0.40 -4.74
C VAL A 529 -19.26 -0.77 -4.88
N ALA A 530 -18.80 -1.94 -5.30
CA ALA A 530 -19.63 -3.15 -5.37
C ALA A 530 -20.17 -3.55 -3.99
N GLN A 531 -19.38 -3.39 -2.92
CA GLN A 531 -19.85 -3.62 -1.56
C GLN A 531 -20.93 -2.61 -1.15
N VAL A 532 -20.81 -1.34 -1.53
CA VAL A 532 -21.85 -0.32 -1.34
C VAL A 532 -23.14 -0.72 -2.07
N GLU A 533 -23.06 -1.09 -3.35
CA GLU A 533 -24.21 -1.54 -4.14
C GLU A 533 -24.95 -2.70 -3.47
N LYS A 534 -24.19 -3.70 -2.99
CA LYS A 534 -24.75 -4.87 -2.30
C LYS A 534 -25.39 -4.52 -0.96
N GLN A 535 -24.72 -3.73 -0.11
CA GLN A 535 -25.19 -3.44 1.25
C GLN A 535 -26.32 -2.39 1.29
N TYR A 536 -26.38 -1.52 0.29
CA TYR A 536 -27.37 -0.46 0.19
C TYR A 536 -28.36 -0.65 -0.96
N ALA A 537 -28.53 -1.90 -1.42
CA ALA A 537 -29.46 -2.26 -2.47
C ALA A 537 -30.85 -1.59 -2.27
N GLY A 538 -31.35 -0.92 -3.31
CA GLY A 538 -32.61 -0.18 -3.31
C GLY A 538 -32.59 1.19 -2.61
N ARG A 539 -31.55 1.51 -1.82
CA ARG A 539 -31.42 2.77 -1.06
C ARG A 539 -30.41 3.73 -1.65
N VAL A 540 -29.46 3.22 -2.43
CA VAL A 540 -28.40 3.98 -3.10
C VAL A 540 -28.50 3.85 -4.62
N ARG A 541 -28.25 4.96 -5.31
CA ARG A 541 -28.01 5.04 -6.76
C ARG A 541 -26.55 5.45 -6.99
N ILE A 542 -25.79 4.63 -7.71
CA ILE A 542 -24.43 4.96 -8.15
C ILE A 542 -24.52 5.65 -9.51
N VAL A 543 -23.85 6.79 -9.66
CA VAL A 543 -23.83 7.59 -10.88
C VAL A 543 -22.38 7.79 -11.30
N TRP A 544 -22.05 7.46 -12.54
CA TRP A 544 -20.73 7.68 -13.10
C TRP A 544 -20.54 9.13 -13.56
N ARG A 545 -19.35 9.68 -13.33
CA ARG A 545 -18.89 10.97 -13.83
C ARG A 545 -17.49 10.83 -14.42
N ASN A 546 -17.32 11.22 -15.68
CA ASN A 546 -16.03 11.18 -16.34
C ASN A 546 -15.12 12.30 -15.83
N LEU A 547 -13.92 11.95 -15.37
CA LEU A 547 -12.88 12.91 -15.00
C LEU A 547 -11.52 12.42 -15.51
N PRO A 548 -11.31 12.31 -16.83
CA PRO A 548 -10.03 11.89 -17.39
C PRO A 548 -8.93 12.90 -17.02
N LEU A 549 -7.85 12.42 -16.40
CA LEU A 549 -6.74 13.26 -15.96
C LEU A 549 -5.79 13.54 -17.13
N SER A 550 -5.25 14.75 -17.20
CA SER A 550 -4.44 15.21 -18.35
C SER A 550 -3.16 14.40 -18.59
N PHE A 551 -2.62 13.74 -17.56
CA PHE A 551 -1.45 12.87 -17.66
C PHE A 551 -1.79 11.42 -18.05
N HIS A 552 -3.08 11.08 -18.18
CA HIS A 552 -3.57 9.80 -18.67
C HIS A 552 -4.02 9.94 -20.14
N ARG A 553 -3.09 9.65 -21.06
CA ARG A 553 -3.27 9.87 -22.52
C ARG A 553 -4.52 9.19 -23.13
N GLU A 554 -4.82 7.97 -22.69
CA GLU A 554 -5.93 7.16 -23.19
C GLU A 554 -7.22 7.26 -22.36
N ALA A 555 -7.21 8.00 -21.23
CA ALA A 555 -8.37 8.09 -20.34
C ALA A 555 -9.56 8.78 -21.02
N ARG A 556 -9.30 9.86 -21.77
CA ARG A 556 -10.35 10.58 -22.50
C ARG A 556 -10.92 9.73 -23.65
N PRO A 557 -10.13 9.13 -24.56
CA PRO A 557 -10.64 8.16 -25.53
C PRO A 557 -11.44 6.99 -24.91
N ALA A 558 -10.98 6.44 -23.79
CA ALA A 558 -11.70 5.38 -23.08
C ALA A 558 -13.05 5.86 -22.51
N ALA A 559 -13.10 7.08 -21.97
CA ALA A 559 -14.36 7.71 -21.54
C ALA A 559 -15.32 7.91 -22.72
N MET A 560 -14.82 8.35 -23.89
CA MET A 560 -15.63 8.47 -25.12
C MET A 560 -16.19 7.11 -25.55
N ALA A 561 -15.38 6.05 -25.49
CA ALA A 561 -15.81 4.69 -25.81
C ALA A 561 -16.91 4.18 -24.86
N ALA A 562 -16.79 4.46 -23.56
CA ALA A 562 -17.82 4.12 -22.58
C ALA A 562 -19.12 4.90 -22.81
N MET A 563 -19.04 6.20 -23.10
CA MET A 563 -20.20 7.04 -23.40
C MET A 563 -20.88 6.66 -24.72
N GLU A 564 -20.13 6.18 -25.70
CA GLU A 564 -20.72 5.63 -26.93
C GLU A 564 -21.46 4.31 -26.65
N ALA A 565 -20.93 3.45 -25.78
CA ALA A 565 -21.64 2.27 -25.33
C ALA A 565 -22.96 2.64 -24.60
N HIS A 566 -22.94 3.72 -23.80
CA HIS A 566 -24.14 4.28 -23.19
C HIS A 566 -25.15 4.79 -24.23
N ALA A 567 -24.69 5.52 -25.24
CA ALA A 567 -25.56 6.09 -26.27
C ALA A 567 -26.26 4.99 -27.10
N GLN A 568 -25.58 3.88 -27.39
CA GLN A 568 -26.13 2.80 -28.20
C GLN A 568 -27.01 1.82 -27.39
N GLN A 569 -26.66 1.55 -26.14
CA GLN A 569 -27.23 0.44 -25.36
C GLN A 569 -27.68 0.82 -23.93
N GLY A 570 -27.70 2.12 -23.61
CA GLY A 570 -28.10 2.64 -22.29
C GLY A 570 -27.13 2.28 -21.17
N ASP A 571 -27.61 2.35 -19.92
CA ASP A 571 -26.83 2.03 -18.71
C ASP A 571 -26.16 0.65 -18.81
N ALA A 572 -26.88 -0.37 -19.30
CA ALA A 572 -26.34 -1.71 -19.46
C ALA A 572 -25.11 -1.75 -20.40
N GLY A 573 -25.17 -1.02 -21.50
CA GLY A 573 -24.04 -0.84 -22.42
C GLY A 573 -22.85 -0.17 -21.77
N PHE A 574 -23.10 0.94 -21.06
CA PHE A 574 -22.05 1.66 -20.33
C PHE A 574 -21.32 0.74 -19.35
N TRP A 575 -22.06 0.04 -18.48
CA TRP A 575 -21.45 -0.77 -17.42
C TRP A 575 -20.71 -1.99 -17.95
N LYS A 576 -21.19 -2.58 -19.06
CA LYS A 576 -20.47 -3.64 -19.77
C LYS A 576 -19.15 -3.11 -20.32
N MET A 577 -19.14 -1.95 -20.97
CA MET A 577 -17.91 -1.34 -21.47
C MET A 577 -16.98 -0.93 -20.32
N HIS A 578 -17.51 -0.33 -19.26
CA HIS A 578 -16.77 0.05 -18.05
C HIS A 578 -15.99 -1.14 -17.46
N GLU A 579 -16.63 -2.30 -17.30
CA GLU A 579 -15.95 -3.51 -16.80
C GLU A 579 -14.83 -3.98 -17.74
N ILE A 580 -15.04 -3.93 -19.06
CA ILE A 580 -14.01 -4.28 -20.05
C ILE A 580 -12.83 -3.31 -19.97
N LEU A 581 -13.08 -2.00 -19.89
CA LEU A 581 -12.03 -0.98 -19.83
C LEU A 581 -11.19 -1.12 -18.55
N PHE A 582 -11.82 -1.29 -17.39
CA PHE A 582 -11.09 -1.50 -16.13
C PHE A 582 -10.37 -2.85 -16.06
N ALA A 583 -10.86 -3.89 -16.73
CA ALA A 583 -10.12 -5.14 -16.86
C ALA A 583 -8.86 -5.01 -17.75
N ASN A 584 -8.76 -3.96 -18.57
CA ASN A 584 -7.71 -3.79 -19.58
C ASN A 584 -7.04 -2.40 -19.53
N GLN A 585 -6.89 -1.78 -18.36
CA GLN A 585 -6.43 -0.37 -18.22
C GLN A 585 -5.09 -0.04 -18.90
N ARG A 586 -4.26 -1.05 -19.18
CA ARG A 586 -2.95 -0.90 -19.85
C ARG A 586 -3.03 -0.92 -21.38
N SER A 587 -4.15 -1.32 -21.96
CA SER A 587 -4.37 -1.40 -23.40
C SER A 587 -5.70 -0.71 -23.71
N LEU A 588 -5.64 0.61 -23.77
CA LEU A 588 -6.79 1.51 -24.04
C LEU A 588 -6.56 2.37 -25.28
N ASP A 589 -5.55 2.03 -26.10
CA ASP A 589 -5.34 2.67 -27.39
C ASP A 589 -6.53 2.44 -28.34
N ARG A 590 -6.57 3.21 -29.43
CA ARG A 590 -7.67 3.18 -30.40
C ARG A 590 -8.00 1.77 -30.91
N ALA A 591 -6.99 0.95 -31.23
CA ALA A 591 -7.23 -0.39 -31.77
C ALA A 591 -7.83 -1.31 -30.71
N ALA A 592 -7.34 -1.23 -29.47
CA ALA A 592 -7.90 -1.95 -28.34
C ALA A 592 -9.36 -1.56 -28.07
N LEU A 593 -9.67 -0.25 -28.04
CA LEU A 593 -11.04 0.26 -27.82
C LEU A 593 -12.01 -0.25 -28.89
N GLU A 594 -11.63 -0.27 -30.17
CA GLU A 594 -12.45 -0.85 -31.23
C GLU A 594 -12.67 -2.36 -31.05
N GLY A 595 -11.63 -3.08 -30.60
CA GLY A 595 -11.73 -4.49 -30.25
C GLY A 595 -12.72 -4.74 -29.11
N TYR A 596 -12.71 -3.90 -28.08
CA TYR A 596 -13.64 -3.97 -26.95
C TYR A 596 -15.07 -3.61 -27.36
N ALA A 597 -15.25 -2.57 -28.17
CA ALA A 597 -16.55 -2.19 -28.71
C ALA A 597 -17.20 -3.33 -29.51
N LYS A 598 -16.41 -4.03 -30.33
CA LYS A 598 -16.87 -5.22 -31.07
C LYS A 598 -17.28 -6.34 -30.13
N LYS A 599 -16.49 -6.63 -29.08
CA LYS A 599 -16.83 -7.63 -28.04
C LYS A 599 -18.07 -7.23 -27.24
N ALA A 600 -18.27 -5.94 -27.02
CA ALA A 600 -19.44 -5.39 -26.35
C ALA A 600 -20.71 -5.48 -27.21
N GLY A 601 -20.58 -5.68 -28.53
CA GLY A 601 -21.69 -5.78 -29.47
C GLY A 601 -22.19 -4.42 -29.97
N LEU A 602 -21.32 -3.41 -30.02
CA LEU A 602 -21.65 -2.07 -30.51
C LEU A 602 -21.64 -2.03 -32.05
N ASP A 603 -22.43 -1.12 -32.62
CA ASP A 603 -22.34 -0.77 -34.04
C ASP A 603 -21.00 -0.07 -34.29
N MET A 604 -20.07 -0.79 -34.92
CA MET A 604 -18.71 -0.33 -35.15
C MET A 604 -18.61 0.86 -36.09
N ARG A 605 -19.58 1.08 -36.97
CA ARG A 605 -19.58 2.27 -37.83
C ARG A 605 -19.89 3.51 -37.00
N LYS A 606 -20.93 3.44 -36.17
CA LYS A 606 -21.28 4.52 -35.23
C LYS A 606 -20.17 4.76 -34.21
N PHE A 607 -19.58 3.69 -33.68
CA PHE A 607 -18.51 3.79 -32.69
C PHE A 607 -17.29 4.52 -33.24
N ARG A 608 -16.79 4.12 -34.42
CA ARG A 608 -15.65 4.79 -35.07
C ARG A 608 -15.95 6.26 -35.32
N ALA A 609 -17.12 6.56 -35.90
CA ALA A 609 -17.54 7.93 -36.17
C ALA A 609 -17.60 8.76 -34.87
N ALA A 610 -18.11 8.19 -33.77
CA ALA A 610 -18.22 8.87 -32.48
C ALA A 610 -16.84 9.23 -31.89
N LEU A 611 -15.86 8.34 -32.00
CA LEU A 611 -14.49 8.62 -31.55
C LEU A 611 -13.73 9.55 -32.50
N ASP A 612 -13.97 9.48 -33.81
CA ASP A 612 -13.30 10.34 -34.80
C ASP A 612 -13.81 11.79 -34.77
N GLN A 613 -15.07 11.97 -34.35
CA GLN A 613 -15.74 13.28 -34.32
C GLN A 613 -15.86 13.85 -32.90
N ASP A 614 -15.27 13.18 -31.91
CA ASP A 614 -15.37 13.56 -30.51
C ASP A 614 -16.83 13.77 -30.03
N ALA A 615 -17.74 12.88 -30.43
CA ALA A 615 -19.18 13.06 -30.24
C ALA A 615 -19.63 13.22 -28.78
N HIS A 616 -18.89 12.65 -27.81
CA HIS A 616 -19.21 12.70 -26.37
C HIS A 616 -18.41 13.74 -25.59
N GLU A 617 -17.61 14.57 -26.27
CA GLU A 617 -16.67 15.50 -25.66
C GLU A 617 -17.37 16.55 -24.78
N SER A 618 -18.55 17.00 -25.21
CA SER A 618 -19.38 17.94 -24.45
C SER A 618 -19.86 17.34 -23.12
N ALA A 619 -20.21 16.05 -23.10
CA ALA A 619 -20.63 15.35 -21.89
C ALA A 619 -19.47 15.16 -20.92
N ILE A 620 -18.28 14.79 -21.43
CA ILE A 620 -17.06 14.67 -20.60
C ILE A 620 -16.69 16.03 -19.99
N LYS A 621 -16.67 17.10 -20.80
CA LYS A 621 -16.39 18.46 -20.31
C LYS A 621 -17.42 18.93 -19.27
N ALA A 622 -18.68 18.53 -19.41
CA ALA A 622 -19.71 18.82 -18.40
C ALA A 622 -19.43 18.10 -17.07
N ASP A 623 -18.99 16.85 -17.11
CA ASP A 623 -18.58 16.12 -15.89
C ASP A 623 -17.32 16.71 -15.26
N GLU A 624 -16.33 17.16 -16.05
CA GLU A 624 -15.14 17.86 -15.56
C GLU A 624 -15.49 19.21 -14.89
N ALA A 625 -16.40 19.97 -15.49
CA ALA A 625 -16.91 21.21 -14.91
C ALA A 625 -17.68 20.95 -13.61
N ALA A 626 -18.48 19.88 -13.56
CA ALA A 626 -19.18 19.44 -12.36
C ALA A 626 -18.19 19.03 -11.25
N ALA A 627 -17.11 18.32 -11.58
CA ALA A 627 -16.05 17.96 -10.65
C ALA A 627 -15.41 19.22 -10.03
N LYS A 628 -14.98 20.16 -10.88
CA LYS A 628 -14.39 21.43 -10.46
C LYS A 628 -15.35 22.23 -9.56
N ALA A 629 -16.61 22.33 -9.93
CA ALA A 629 -17.64 23.03 -9.16
C ALA A 629 -17.91 22.36 -7.81
N ALA A 630 -17.81 21.03 -7.73
CA ALA A 630 -17.95 20.28 -6.48
C ALA A 630 -16.70 20.37 -5.59
N GLY A 631 -15.59 20.89 -6.10
CA GLY A 631 -14.30 20.93 -5.42
C GLY A 631 -13.50 19.63 -5.53
N VAL A 632 -13.83 18.77 -6.49
CA VAL A 632 -13.09 17.55 -6.81
C VAL A 632 -11.86 17.91 -7.65
N ASP A 633 -10.68 17.49 -7.21
CA ASP A 633 -9.38 17.79 -7.82
C ASP A 633 -8.59 16.53 -8.25
N GLY A 634 -9.16 15.34 -8.06
CA GLY A 634 -8.53 14.07 -8.43
C GLY A 634 -9.51 12.90 -8.49
N THR A 635 -9.01 11.73 -8.92
CA THR A 635 -9.81 10.50 -9.06
C THR A 635 -9.21 9.32 -8.27
N PRO A 636 -10.05 8.40 -7.75
CA PRO A 636 -11.51 8.50 -7.69
C PRO A 636 -11.94 9.52 -6.64
N ALA A 637 -13.10 10.13 -6.82
CA ALA A 637 -13.73 10.99 -5.82
C ALA A 637 -15.25 10.78 -5.83
N PHE A 638 -15.89 11.07 -4.70
CA PHE A 638 -17.31 10.85 -4.50
C PHE A 638 -18.00 12.13 -4.05
N VAL A 639 -19.17 12.42 -4.64
CA VAL A 639 -20.13 13.36 -4.08
C VAL A 639 -21.41 12.60 -3.72
N ILE A 640 -21.72 12.53 -2.43
CA ILE A 640 -22.79 11.70 -1.85
C ILE A 640 -23.83 12.62 -1.23
N ASN A 641 -24.92 12.89 -1.95
CA ASN A 641 -25.96 13.86 -1.57
C ASN A 641 -25.42 15.24 -1.11
N GLY A 642 -24.18 15.61 -1.47
CA GLY A 642 -23.52 16.87 -1.08
C GLY A 642 -22.38 16.73 -0.06
N TYR A 643 -22.12 15.52 0.44
CA TYR A 643 -20.87 15.19 1.11
C TYR A 643 -19.78 14.84 0.10
N HIS A 644 -18.53 15.18 0.38
CA HIS A 644 -17.35 14.89 -0.43
C HIS A 644 -16.50 13.78 0.19
N VAL A 645 -16.01 12.86 -0.64
CA VAL A 645 -14.99 11.88 -0.25
C VAL A 645 -13.95 11.79 -1.34
N SER A 646 -12.70 12.12 -1.02
CA SER A 646 -11.58 12.05 -1.97
C SER A 646 -10.83 10.72 -1.87
N GLY A 647 -10.46 10.15 -3.01
CA GLY A 647 -9.61 8.98 -3.14
C GLY A 647 -10.31 7.63 -3.00
N ALA A 648 -9.54 6.57 -3.25
CA ALA A 648 -9.98 5.19 -3.08
C ALA A 648 -10.01 4.82 -1.59
N GLN A 649 -11.08 5.24 -0.91
CA GLN A 649 -11.28 5.06 0.53
C GLN A 649 -11.83 3.66 0.88
N PRO A 650 -11.56 3.16 2.10
CA PRO A 650 -12.18 1.93 2.60
C PRO A 650 -13.71 2.04 2.69
N PHE A 651 -14.36 0.87 2.73
CA PHE A 651 -15.82 0.77 2.83
C PHE A 651 -16.39 1.53 4.03
N GLY A 652 -15.78 1.43 5.21
CA GLY A 652 -16.24 2.10 6.44
C GLY A 652 -16.43 3.61 6.27
N LYS A 653 -15.51 4.28 5.56
CA LYS A 653 -15.60 5.71 5.28
C LYS A 653 -16.79 6.07 4.39
N LEU A 654 -16.99 5.32 3.30
CA LEU A 654 -18.16 5.53 2.42
C LEU A 654 -19.46 5.18 3.14
N LYS A 655 -19.49 4.08 3.90
CA LYS A 655 -20.62 3.63 4.72
C LYS A 655 -21.06 4.75 5.67
N LYS A 656 -20.14 5.38 6.40
CA LYS A 656 -20.43 6.48 7.32
C LYS A 656 -21.12 7.66 6.61
N VAL A 657 -20.59 8.08 5.46
CA VAL A 657 -21.16 9.18 4.69
C VAL A 657 -22.52 8.83 4.11
N ILE A 658 -22.69 7.61 3.60
CA ILE A 658 -23.97 7.12 3.06
C ILE A 658 -25.02 7.02 4.17
N ASP A 659 -24.67 6.47 5.34
CA ASP A 659 -25.58 6.37 6.47
C ASP A 659 -26.04 7.76 6.94
N ARG A 660 -25.11 8.72 6.99
CA ARG A 660 -25.46 10.11 7.29
C ARG A 660 -26.39 10.70 6.23
N ALA A 661 -26.07 10.53 4.95
CA ALA A 661 -26.92 11.00 3.86
C ALA A 661 -28.32 10.37 3.87
N LEU A 662 -28.44 9.10 4.26
CA LEU A 662 -29.73 8.42 4.46
C LEU A 662 -30.52 9.02 5.63
N GLU A 663 -29.86 9.32 6.74
CA GLU A 663 -30.47 9.98 7.89
C GLU A 663 -30.97 11.38 7.52
N ASP A 664 -30.13 12.19 6.87
CA ASP A 664 -30.50 13.53 6.43
C ASP A 664 -31.68 13.49 5.44
N ALA A 665 -31.66 12.56 4.48
CA ALA A 665 -32.77 12.36 3.55
C ALA A 665 -34.07 11.96 4.27
N LYS A 666 -33.99 11.09 5.29
CA LYS A 666 -35.14 10.70 6.12
C LYS A 666 -35.70 11.89 6.91
N LEU A 667 -34.84 12.80 7.36
CA LEU A 667 -35.20 13.97 8.17
C LEU A 667 -35.49 15.22 7.33
N GLY A 668 -35.40 15.15 6.00
CA GLY A 668 -35.56 16.29 5.10
C GLY A 668 -34.48 17.38 5.26
N ARG A 669 -33.31 17.01 5.78
CA ARG A 669 -32.18 17.92 6.03
C ARG A 669 -31.29 18.04 4.81
N LYS A 670 -30.70 19.23 4.62
CA LYS A 670 -29.56 19.40 3.71
C LYS A 670 -28.27 18.95 4.42
N PRO A 671 -27.24 18.50 3.66
CA PRO A 671 -25.93 18.23 4.23
C PRO A 671 -25.43 19.43 5.03
N GLY A 672 -24.95 19.16 6.24
CA GLY A 672 -24.39 20.15 7.15
C GLY A 672 -23.24 19.54 7.94
N PRO A 673 -22.32 20.38 8.45
CA PRO A 673 -21.17 19.93 9.22
C PRO A 673 -21.55 19.24 10.54
#